data_AF-A0A9Q9SFG9-F1
#
_entry.id   AF-A0A9Q9SFG9-F1
#
_cell.length_a   1.000
_cell.length_b   1.000
_cell.length_c   1.000
_cell.angle_alpha   90.00
_cell.angle_beta   90.00
_cell.angle_gamma   90.00
#
_symmetry.space_group_name_H-M   'P 1'
#
loop_
_entity.id
_entity.type
_entity.pdbx_description
1 polymer ?
#
loop_
_entity_poly.entity_id
_entity_poly.type
_entity_poly.pdbx_seq_one_letter_code
_entity_poly.pdbx_strand_id
1 'polypeptide(L)'
;MKHDAGLPAHAAALDTRDDAAADALRAHRARYEWPIGDAPAHASFEIETRTAPDGRMTTWRYRAQAAGAGTHESREAAAPADAGSASPFVYRHAQTSVELADADGAIPGHAHVFARESFVDELAGALRRDPVALRLQHLDAARDAGPRETIRMVSERAAWGAPVAARANAPSRVSGRGFAFDGEPAGEPAARSGDIRDDGDPHWTAWVVDLDVDRATGDVAVRRVVAGQGAGEPGGASMAGLPAWQIEAAVSRVLGARLSARPAHDETGAGARPDAIAHELVAFDAAAHRAHGELSVHDARRIEQAAAPAAAAIANALYDATGVRFRAPPFDAAHIRAALAQPVPIDAGDGLHVAPRRTSRWRRWLAGGGAGGVVGGLIGLACAILPGPAPITPVAPGGADGAMWSAAMLERGRQVALAGDCAVCHTAPGGATNAGGLALDTPFGTIYTTNLTPDPETGIGAWSYPAFARAMREGISRDGTHLYPAFPYTAFAKLSEPDLLALYAYLMSQPAVKHVPPKTKLPFPLDQRRLVAGWNWLYHDTRPFAPDPARSAMWNRGKYLVDGAGHCGACHTPRNALGAEKGGLAYLSGGEAEGWAAPPLVASPASPVPWTEGALFDYLRTGFSAQHGVAAGPMAPVVAGLAALPESDVQAIAHYLASLSPPVDAAVAADAATRQARGAESVATLGLENGRRAFDAACAVCHAESGGVGHFGVRPLMGLNTSVSQATPDNLLRVLHHGIDQPATDGLGYMPGFGDAFDDRQMAELAAYIRARYAPGQPAWRNLAEASARIRQAGAH
;
A
#
# COMPACT_ATOMS: atom_id res chain seq x y z
N MET A 1 53.94 11.46 -42.59
CA MET A 1 53.48 11.83 -43.95
C MET A 1 52.03 12.27 -43.78
N LYS A 2 51.66 13.53 -44.08
CA LYS A 2 51.34 14.08 -45.44
C LYS A 2 50.14 13.34 -46.07
N HIS A 3 49.08 13.99 -46.57
CA HIS A 3 48.71 15.42 -46.64
C HIS A 3 47.19 15.56 -46.93
N ASP A 4 46.66 16.78 -46.78
CA ASP A 4 45.31 17.21 -47.21
C ASP A 4 45.04 17.11 -48.72
N ALA A 5 43.75 16.99 -49.08
CA ALA A 5 43.02 17.74 -50.11
C ALA A 5 41.54 17.28 -50.11
N GLY A 6 40.50 18.09 -50.34
CA GLY A 6 40.38 19.55 -50.53
C GLY A 6 38.93 19.91 -50.93
N LEU A 7 38.38 21.03 -50.45
CA LEU A 7 37.04 21.55 -50.82
C LEU A 7 37.10 22.41 -52.10
N PRO A 8 35.96 22.59 -52.81
CA PRO A 8 35.22 23.87 -52.80
C PRO A 8 33.69 23.67 -52.59
N ALA A 9 32.94 24.51 -51.84
CA ALA A 9 32.51 25.91 -52.11
C ALA A 9 31.56 26.02 -53.32
N HIS A 10 30.43 26.75 -53.39
CA HIS A 10 29.68 27.73 -52.55
C HIS A 10 28.20 27.74 -53.04
N ALA A 11 27.18 28.36 -52.43
CA ALA A 11 26.84 28.75 -51.05
C ALA A 11 25.41 29.38 -51.01
N ALA A 12 24.63 29.16 -49.94
CA ALA A 12 23.43 29.96 -49.59
C ALA A 12 23.13 29.82 -48.09
N ALA A 13 22.93 30.93 -47.39
CA ALA A 13 22.72 30.95 -45.94
C ALA A 13 21.23 30.99 -45.57
N LEU A 14 20.89 30.49 -44.38
CA LEU A 14 20.28 31.31 -43.32
C LEU A 14 20.20 30.54 -41.98
N ASP A 15 20.58 31.28 -40.94
CA ASP A 15 20.46 31.08 -39.49
C ASP A 15 20.91 29.77 -38.80
N THR A 16 21.77 29.95 -37.80
CA THR A 16 22.17 28.94 -36.81
C THR A 16 22.25 29.59 -35.44
N ARG A 17 21.14 29.62 -34.71
CA ARG A 17 21.03 29.77 -33.24
C ARG A 17 19.58 29.48 -32.78
N ASP A 18 19.48 29.01 -31.54
CA ASP A 18 18.29 28.99 -30.67
C ASP A 18 17.15 27.95 -30.81
N ASP A 19 17.26 26.90 -31.64
CA ASP A 19 16.33 25.74 -31.61
C ASP A 19 16.66 24.67 -30.54
N ALA A 20 17.21 25.10 -29.40
CA ALA A 20 17.53 24.23 -28.24
C ALA A 20 16.98 24.78 -26.90
N ALA A 21 16.03 25.73 -26.94
CA ALA A 21 15.55 26.45 -25.76
C ALA A 21 14.01 26.63 -25.71
N ALA A 22 13.23 25.71 -26.29
CA ALA A 22 11.77 25.79 -26.37
C ALA A 22 11.03 24.54 -25.84
N ASP A 23 11.56 23.89 -24.80
CA ASP A 23 10.82 22.85 -24.06
C ASP A 23 9.88 23.54 -23.06
N ALA A 24 8.57 23.50 -23.33
CA ALA A 24 7.65 24.56 -22.89
C ALA A 24 7.30 24.54 -21.39
N LEU A 25 7.74 25.57 -20.66
CA LEU A 25 7.16 25.95 -19.36
C LEU A 25 5.67 26.25 -19.51
N ARG A 26 4.80 25.39 -18.97
CA ARG A 26 3.35 25.65 -18.96
C ARG A 26 3.05 26.82 -18.03
N ALA A 27 2.33 27.82 -18.54
CA ALA A 27 1.83 28.95 -17.77
C ALA A 27 0.37 28.72 -17.38
N HIS A 28 0.06 28.96 -16.11
CA HIS A 28 -1.27 28.78 -15.51
C HIS A 28 -1.69 30.11 -14.90
N ARG A 29 -2.92 30.60 -15.19
CA ARG A 29 -3.46 31.84 -14.65
C ARG A 29 -4.92 31.67 -14.24
N ALA A 30 -5.29 32.22 -13.10
CA ALA A 30 -6.67 32.28 -12.62
C ALA A 30 -6.97 33.62 -11.94
N ARG A 31 -8.26 33.93 -11.82
CA ARG A 31 -8.80 35.06 -11.06
C ARG A 31 -9.82 34.57 -10.04
N TYR A 32 -9.69 35.03 -8.81
CA TYR A 32 -10.58 34.76 -7.68
C TYR A 32 -11.17 36.07 -7.16
N GLU A 33 -12.33 36.02 -6.52
CA GLU A 33 -13.00 37.18 -5.95
C GLU A 33 -13.52 36.89 -4.54
N TRP A 34 -13.63 37.92 -3.70
CA TRP A 34 -14.08 37.81 -2.33
C TRP A 34 -14.93 39.03 -1.92
N PRO A 35 -16.11 38.87 -1.31
CA PRO A 35 -16.95 39.98 -0.88
C PRO A 35 -16.34 40.73 0.32
N ILE A 36 -16.34 42.06 0.28
CA ILE A 36 -15.82 42.93 1.35
C ILE A 36 -16.92 43.87 1.82
N GLY A 37 -17.20 43.88 3.14
CA GLY A 37 -18.21 44.74 3.74
C GLY A 37 -19.64 44.46 3.24
N ASP A 38 -20.49 45.47 3.33
CA ASP A 38 -21.83 45.43 2.75
C ASP A 38 -21.78 45.63 1.22
N ALA A 39 -22.58 44.85 0.49
CA ALA A 39 -22.50 44.75 -0.97
C ALA A 39 -22.69 46.12 -1.68
N PRO A 40 -21.94 46.40 -2.78
CA PRO A 40 -21.29 45.43 -3.66
C PRO A 40 -19.75 45.51 -3.72
N ALA A 41 -19.05 45.89 -2.64
CA ALA A 41 -17.57 45.90 -2.65
C ALA A 41 -16.98 44.47 -2.65
N HIS A 42 -15.93 44.25 -3.45
CA HIS A 42 -15.27 42.96 -3.62
C HIS A 42 -13.75 43.13 -3.77
N ALA A 43 -12.95 42.23 -3.22
CA ALA A 43 -11.58 42.03 -3.65
C ALA A 43 -11.50 41.12 -4.88
N SER A 44 -10.51 41.38 -5.72
CA SER A 44 -10.10 40.51 -6.82
C SER A 44 -8.64 40.08 -6.64
N PHE A 45 -8.35 38.83 -6.97
CA PHE A 45 -7.03 38.22 -6.86
C PHE A 45 -6.67 37.58 -8.19
N GLU A 46 -5.59 38.02 -8.84
CA GLU A 46 -5.05 37.40 -10.04
C GLU A 46 -3.76 36.66 -9.71
N ILE A 47 -3.70 35.37 -10.06
CA ILE A 47 -2.55 34.51 -9.79
C ILE A 47 -2.05 33.93 -11.12
N GLU A 48 -0.75 34.06 -11.40
CA GLU A 48 -0.07 33.46 -12.55
C GLU A 48 1.18 32.69 -12.08
N THR A 49 1.32 31.43 -12.51
CA THR A 49 2.52 30.62 -12.27
C THR A 49 3.00 29.95 -13.54
N ARG A 50 4.28 29.58 -13.57
CA ARG A 50 4.88 28.69 -14.56
C ARG A 50 5.42 27.46 -13.84
N THR A 51 5.32 26.29 -14.46
CA THR A 51 5.80 25.04 -13.86
C THR A 51 6.91 24.38 -14.68
N ALA A 52 7.91 23.85 -13.99
CA ALA A 52 8.88 22.92 -14.55
C ALA A 52 8.23 21.53 -14.84
N PRO A 53 8.87 20.66 -15.64
CA PRO A 53 8.31 19.35 -16.01
C PRO A 53 8.04 18.39 -14.84
N ASP A 54 8.68 18.59 -13.69
CA ASP A 54 8.42 17.85 -12.45
C ASP A 54 7.10 18.27 -11.75
N GLY A 55 6.57 19.44 -12.11
CA GLY A 55 5.41 20.09 -11.49
C GLY A 55 5.76 21.23 -10.54
N ARG A 56 7.06 21.52 -10.34
CA ARG A 56 7.53 22.58 -9.44
C ARG A 56 7.24 23.97 -10.03
N MET A 57 6.64 24.85 -9.22
CA MET A 57 6.39 26.25 -9.58
C MET A 57 7.72 27.01 -9.67
N THR A 58 7.99 27.62 -10.83
CA THR A 58 9.22 28.37 -11.12
C THR A 58 9.02 29.89 -11.06
N THR A 59 7.80 30.37 -11.29
CA THR A 59 7.40 31.76 -11.10
C THR A 59 6.11 31.85 -10.29
N TRP A 60 5.96 32.87 -9.45
CA TRP A 60 4.71 33.14 -8.74
C TRP A 60 4.40 34.64 -8.83
N ARG A 61 3.36 34.99 -9.58
CA ARG A 61 2.82 36.35 -9.68
C ARG A 61 1.48 36.38 -8.99
N TYR A 62 1.30 37.30 -8.06
CA TYR A 62 0.09 37.44 -7.27
C TYR A 62 -0.27 38.91 -7.17
N ARG A 63 -1.45 39.29 -7.67
CA ARG A 63 -2.00 40.63 -7.56
C ARG A 63 -3.31 40.59 -6.78
N ALA A 64 -3.45 41.42 -5.75
CA ALA A 64 -4.70 41.62 -5.02
C ALA A 64 -5.14 43.08 -5.12
N GLN A 65 -6.44 43.32 -5.32
CA GLN A 65 -7.01 44.68 -5.42
C GLN A 65 -8.43 44.72 -4.87
N ALA A 66 -8.72 45.69 -3.99
CA ALA A 66 -10.08 45.99 -3.52
C ALA A 66 -10.82 46.90 -4.51
N ALA A 67 -12.04 46.53 -4.90
CA ALA A 67 -12.90 47.32 -5.78
C ALA A 67 -13.54 48.48 -5.02
N GLY A 68 -12.96 49.68 -5.17
CA GLY A 68 -13.41 50.91 -4.52
C GLY A 68 -12.33 51.99 -4.44
N ALA A 69 -11.05 51.59 -4.45
CA ALA A 69 -9.92 52.51 -4.50
C ALA A 69 -9.86 53.22 -5.87
N GLY A 70 -10.42 54.42 -5.94
CA GLY A 70 -10.36 55.28 -7.12
C GLY A 70 -8.92 55.65 -7.49
N THR A 71 -8.67 55.85 -8.78
CA THR A 71 -7.38 56.28 -9.32
C THR A 71 -7.00 57.67 -8.80
N HIS A 72 -6.19 57.73 -7.74
CA HIS A 72 -5.51 58.95 -7.33
C HIS A 72 -4.06 58.93 -7.82
N GLU A 73 -3.78 59.75 -8.85
CA GLU A 73 -2.42 60.13 -9.19
C GLU A 73 -1.84 61.04 -8.10
N SER A 74 -0.85 60.56 -7.35
CA SER A 74 0.10 61.44 -6.67
C SER A 74 1.41 60.72 -6.35
N ARG A 75 2.50 61.24 -6.94
CA ARG A 75 3.87 60.97 -6.49
C ARG A 75 4.04 61.47 -5.05
N GLU A 76 4.62 60.67 -4.17
CA GLU A 76 5.89 61.01 -3.49
C GLU A 76 6.47 59.80 -2.74
N ALA A 77 7.78 59.78 -2.57
CA ALA A 77 8.49 58.68 -1.91
C ALA A 77 8.42 58.84 -0.38
N ALA A 78 7.47 58.16 0.24
CA ALA A 78 7.46 57.98 1.69
C ALA A 78 8.38 56.82 2.10
N ALA A 79 9.14 57.00 3.17
CA ALA A 79 9.94 55.94 3.81
C ALA A 79 9.01 54.79 4.30
N PRO A 80 9.50 53.54 4.42
CA PRO A 80 8.66 52.42 4.82
C PRO A 80 8.06 52.66 6.21
N ALA A 81 6.75 52.90 6.24
CA ALA A 81 5.98 52.91 7.46
C ALA A 81 5.84 51.47 7.95
N ASP A 82 6.11 51.26 9.23
CA ASP A 82 6.05 49.96 9.89
C ASP A 82 4.58 49.55 10.06
N ALA A 83 4.07 48.79 9.08
CA ALA A 83 2.67 48.37 8.98
C ALA A 83 2.59 46.84 8.94
N GLY A 84 2.47 46.24 10.13
CA GLY A 84 2.31 44.79 10.27
C GLY A 84 0.92 44.32 9.84
N SER A 85 0.78 43.89 8.59
CA SER A 85 -0.35 43.06 8.14
C SER A 85 -0.01 42.21 6.91
N ALA A 86 -0.16 40.89 7.05
CA ALA A 86 -0.38 39.90 5.99
C ALA A 86 0.51 40.00 4.72
N SER A 87 1.79 39.65 4.84
CA SER A 87 2.53 39.14 3.68
C SER A 87 2.03 37.71 3.38
N PRO A 88 1.33 37.45 2.26
CA PRO A 88 0.70 36.16 2.04
C PRO A 88 1.77 35.07 1.92
N PHE A 89 1.63 33.97 2.68
CA PHE A 89 2.57 32.85 2.63
C PHE A 89 2.78 32.37 1.19
N VAL A 90 4.01 32.52 0.68
CA VAL A 90 4.42 32.07 -0.64
C VAL A 90 5.24 30.80 -0.49
N TYR A 91 4.80 29.74 -1.17
CA TYR A 91 5.58 28.52 -1.38
C TYR A 91 6.95 28.89 -1.96
N ARG A 92 8.01 28.72 -1.14
CA ARG A 92 9.37 29.15 -1.50
C ARG A 92 9.87 28.37 -2.73
N HIS A 93 10.92 28.90 -3.38
CA HIS A 93 11.59 28.38 -4.60
C HIS A 93 11.11 28.89 -5.97
N ALA A 94 10.21 29.86 -6.05
CA ALA A 94 9.82 30.54 -7.31
C ALA A 94 10.36 31.98 -7.41
N GLN A 95 10.63 32.48 -8.63
CA GLN A 95 10.76 33.92 -8.86
C GLN A 95 9.41 34.58 -8.57
N THR A 96 9.36 35.38 -7.51
CA THR A 96 8.13 35.84 -6.89
C THR A 96 7.92 37.33 -7.14
N SER A 97 6.69 37.71 -7.51
CA SER A 97 6.23 39.09 -7.66
C SER A 97 4.85 39.18 -7.00
N VAL A 98 4.74 40.03 -5.99
CA VAL A 98 3.49 40.27 -5.25
C VAL A 98 3.14 41.75 -5.36
N GLU A 99 1.93 42.04 -5.82
CA GLU A 99 1.39 43.39 -5.95
C GLU A 99 0.10 43.47 -5.11
N LEU A 100 0.18 44.12 -3.94
CA LEU A 100 -0.98 44.34 -3.07
C LEU A 100 -1.46 45.78 -3.23
N ALA A 101 -2.61 45.96 -3.87
CA ALA A 101 -3.31 47.24 -3.99
C ALA A 101 -4.46 47.30 -2.96
N ASP A 102 -4.07 47.33 -1.68
CA ASP A 102 -4.96 47.43 -0.52
C ASP A 102 -4.43 48.52 0.42
N ALA A 103 -4.86 49.76 0.21
CA ALA A 103 -4.32 50.93 0.90
C ALA A 103 -4.76 51.05 2.37
N ASP A 104 -5.88 50.41 2.73
CA ASP A 104 -6.54 50.54 4.04
C ASP A 104 -6.59 49.23 4.84
N GLY A 105 -5.98 48.14 4.33
CA GLY A 105 -6.08 46.81 4.94
C GLY A 105 -7.50 46.23 4.86
N ALA A 106 -8.24 46.57 3.81
CA ALA A 106 -9.64 46.21 3.62
C ALA A 106 -9.83 44.74 3.19
N ILE A 107 -8.79 44.07 2.69
CA ILE A 107 -8.86 42.67 2.25
C ILE A 107 -8.55 41.74 3.44
N PRO A 108 -9.50 40.88 3.89
CA PRO A 108 -9.25 39.97 5.00
C PRO A 108 -8.18 38.92 4.66
N GLY A 109 -7.29 38.59 5.61
CA GLY A 109 -6.22 37.60 5.41
C GLY A 109 -6.70 36.25 4.86
N HIS A 110 -7.85 35.75 5.35
CA HIS A 110 -8.45 34.50 4.87
C HIS A 110 -8.91 34.54 3.40
N ALA A 111 -9.16 35.72 2.82
CA ALA A 111 -9.44 35.87 1.39
C ALA A 111 -8.20 35.59 0.52
N HIS A 112 -7.01 35.98 1.00
CA HIS A 112 -5.75 35.66 0.35
C HIS A 112 -5.48 34.14 0.36
N VAL A 113 -5.74 33.51 1.51
CA VAL A 113 -5.66 32.04 1.68
C VAL A 113 -6.61 31.33 0.73
N PHE A 114 -7.87 31.78 0.65
CA PHE A 114 -8.87 31.23 -0.27
C PHE A 114 -8.35 31.22 -1.72
N ALA A 115 -7.89 32.36 -2.23
CA ALA A 115 -7.41 32.48 -3.60
C ALA A 115 -6.16 31.62 -3.86
N ARG A 116 -5.17 31.65 -2.95
CA ARG A 116 -3.92 30.87 -3.07
C ARG A 116 -4.19 29.36 -3.08
N GLU A 117 -4.91 28.87 -2.08
CA GLU A 117 -5.09 27.44 -1.85
C GLU A 117 -6.05 26.78 -2.84
N SER A 118 -7.02 27.55 -3.35
CA SER A 118 -7.87 27.11 -4.46
C SER A 118 -7.07 27.03 -5.77
N PHE A 119 -6.14 27.97 -6.00
CA PHE A 119 -5.28 27.95 -7.19
C PHE A 119 -4.26 26.81 -7.19
N VAL A 120 -3.63 26.52 -6.05
CA VAL A 120 -2.67 25.40 -5.94
C VAL A 120 -3.37 24.05 -6.13
N ASP A 121 -4.63 23.93 -5.71
CA ASP A 121 -5.47 22.77 -5.99
C ASP A 121 -5.89 22.68 -7.48
N GLU A 122 -6.22 23.81 -8.12
CA GLU A 122 -6.49 23.87 -9.56
C GLU A 122 -5.27 23.46 -10.38
N LEU A 123 -4.08 23.91 -9.96
CA LEU A 123 -2.80 23.52 -10.54
C LEU A 123 -2.53 22.02 -10.34
N ALA A 124 -2.77 21.46 -9.16
CA ALA A 124 -2.62 20.03 -8.90
C ALA A 124 -3.51 19.19 -9.82
N GLY A 125 -4.76 19.59 -10.00
CA GLY A 125 -5.69 18.98 -10.96
C GLY A 125 -5.17 19.04 -12.40
N ALA A 126 -4.73 20.21 -12.86
CA ALA A 126 -4.18 20.40 -14.21
C ALA A 126 -2.89 19.60 -14.46
N LEU A 127 -2.05 19.43 -13.44
CA LEU A 127 -0.82 18.62 -13.49
C LEU A 127 -1.08 17.11 -13.23
N ARG A 128 -2.31 16.72 -12.88
CA ARG A 128 -2.69 15.36 -12.44
C ARG A 128 -1.82 14.85 -11.27
N ARG A 129 -1.59 15.71 -10.28
CA ARG A 129 -0.84 15.42 -9.04
C ARG A 129 -1.77 15.43 -7.83
N ASP A 130 -1.34 14.80 -6.75
CA ASP A 130 -2.00 14.94 -5.44
C ASP A 130 -1.77 16.38 -4.90
N PRO A 131 -2.83 17.14 -4.55
CA PRO A 131 -2.70 18.50 -4.05
C PRO A 131 -2.00 18.61 -2.69
N VAL A 132 -1.92 17.53 -1.89
CA VAL A 132 -1.14 17.51 -0.64
C VAL A 132 0.35 17.32 -0.96
N ALA A 133 0.70 16.31 -1.76
CA ALA A 133 2.07 16.09 -2.21
C ALA A 133 2.65 17.32 -2.95
N LEU A 134 1.86 18.02 -3.77
CA LEU A 134 2.30 19.23 -4.47
C LEU A 134 2.72 20.33 -3.49
N ARG A 135 1.97 20.53 -2.40
CA ARG A 135 2.32 21.51 -1.36
C ARG A 135 3.58 21.11 -0.60
N LEU A 136 3.68 19.84 -0.18
CA LEU A 136 4.85 19.29 0.51
C LEU A 136 6.14 19.32 -0.34
N GLN A 137 6.04 19.34 -1.67
CA GLN A 137 7.18 19.52 -2.58
C GLN A 137 7.79 20.93 -2.52
N HIS A 138 7.03 21.95 -2.09
CA HIS A 138 7.46 23.35 -2.03
C HIS A 138 7.72 23.85 -0.59
N LEU A 139 7.89 22.93 0.37
CA LEU A 139 8.23 23.22 1.76
C LEU A 139 9.56 22.56 2.12
N ASP A 140 10.54 23.35 2.56
CA ASP A 140 11.87 22.86 2.93
C ASP A 140 11.83 21.99 4.20
N ALA A 141 12.58 20.89 4.19
CA ALA A 141 12.53 19.90 5.26
C ALA A 141 13.06 20.40 6.62
N ALA A 142 13.94 21.40 6.63
CA ALA A 142 14.52 21.96 7.85
C ALA A 142 13.83 23.27 8.27
N ARG A 143 13.55 24.17 7.31
CA ARG A 143 12.99 25.50 7.58
C ARG A 143 11.46 25.50 7.72
N ASP A 144 10.78 24.59 7.01
CA ASP A 144 9.32 24.50 7.01
C ASP A 144 8.84 23.23 7.76
N ALA A 145 9.59 22.77 8.77
CA ALA A 145 9.27 21.57 9.55
C ALA A 145 7.88 21.64 10.21
N GLY A 146 7.51 22.80 10.79
CA GLY A 146 6.20 23.05 11.38
C GLY A 146 5.03 22.98 10.38
N PRO A 147 5.08 23.73 9.26
CA PRO A 147 4.16 23.58 8.13
C PRO A 147 4.01 22.13 7.67
N ARG A 148 5.13 21.42 7.45
CA ARG A 148 5.13 20.04 6.98
C ARG A 148 4.48 19.07 7.97
N GLU A 149 4.72 19.25 9.26
CA GLU A 149 4.10 18.44 10.31
C GLU A 149 2.61 18.74 10.47
N THR A 150 2.20 20.01 10.35
CA THR A 150 0.78 20.43 10.37
C THR A 150 0.02 19.78 9.21
N ILE A 151 0.57 19.84 7.99
CA ILE A 151 0.01 19.19 6.80
C ILE A 151 -0.03 17.67 7.00
N ARG A 152 1.03 17.04 7.54
CA ARG A 152 1.09 15.61 7.80
C ARG A 152 0.01 15.17 8.79
N MET A 153 -0.03 15.77 9.98
CA MET A 153 -1.00 15.47 11.04
C MET A 153 -2.43 15.51 10.52
N VAL A 154 -2.83 16.60 9.86
CA VAL A 154 -4.21 16.77 9.36
C VAL A 154 -4.50 15.79 8.22
N SER A 155 -3.57 15.58 7.28
CA SER A 155 -3.75 14.63 6.17
C SER A 155 -3.85 13.19 6.65
N GLU A 156 -3.06 12.79 7.66
CA GLU A 156 -3.09 11.45 8.24
C GLU A 156 -4.36 11.21 9.06
N ARG A 157 -4.75 12.16 9.92
CA ARG A 157 -6.02 12.11 10.67
C ARG A 157 -7.24 12.10 9.73
N ALA A 158 -7.16 12.80 8.61
CA ALA A 158 -8.18 12.78 7.58
C ALA A 158 -8.17 11.51 6.70
N ALA A 159 -7.17 10.64 6.82
CA ALA A 159 -6.93 9.52 5.91
C ALA A 159 -6.93 9.98 4.43
N TRP A 160 -6.19 11.04 4.13
CA TRP A 160 -6.02 11.57 2.78
C TRP A 160 -5.53 10.47 1.82
N GLY A 161 -6.09 10.43 0.60
CA GLY A 161 -5.86 9.34 -0.36
C GLY A 161 -6.72 8.08 -0.20
N ALA A 162 -7.44 7.90 0.91
CA ALA A 162 -8.49 6.88 1.01
C ALA A 162 -9.75 7.31 0.22
N PRO A 163 -10.47 6.38 -0.45
CA PRO A 163 -11.68 6.72 -1.20
C PRO A 163 -12.79 7.20 -0.26
N VAL A 164 -13.43 8.33 -0.59
CA VAL A 164 -14.56 8.87 0.18
C VAL A 164 -15.72 7.88 0.12
N ALA A 165 -16.14 7.36 1.27
CA ALA A 165 -17.17 6.32 1.34
C ALA A 165 -18.56 6.86 0.95
N ALA A 166 -18.95 6.64 -0.30
CA ALA A 166 -20.29 6.98 -0.81
C ALA A 166 -21.37 6.13 -0.12
N ARG A 167 -22.42 6.77 0.42
CA ARG A 167 -23.62 6.06 0.90
C ARG A 167 -24.41 5.56 -0.30
N ALA A 168 -24.71 4.26 -0.32
CA ALA A 168 -25.21 3.54 -1.49
C ALA A 168 -26.67 3.85 -1.96
N ASN A 169 -27.31 4.94 -1.47
CA ASN A 169 -28.76 5.13 -1.53
C ASN A 169 -29.26 6.49 -2.10
N ALA A 170 -28.44 7.25 -2.85
CA ALA A 170 -28.92 8.45 -3.55
C ALA A 170 -28.20 8.68 -4.90
N PRO A 171 -28.88 8.57 -6.07
CA PRO A 171 -28.24 8.71 -7.38
C PRO A 171 -27.91 10.17 -7.77
N SER A 172 -28.44 11.17 -7.06
CA SER A 172 -28.22 12.61 -7.31
C SER A 172 -27.00 13.19 -6.57
N ARG A 173 -26.48 12.48 -5.55
CA ARG A 173 -25.42 12.99 -4.68
C ARG A 173 -24.04 12.54 -5.15
N VAL A 174 -23.09 13.48 -5.10
CA VAL A 174 -21.68 13.25 -5.36
C VAL A 174 -20.86 13.69 -4.15
N SER A 175 -19.95 12.83 -3.71
CA SER A 175 -19.03 13.14 -2.62
C SER A 175 -17.74 13.73 -3.17
N GLY A 176 -17.13 14.64 -2.40
CA GLY A 176 -15.80 15.16 -2.71
C GLY A 176 -15.02 15.53 -1.45
N ARG A 177 -13.71 15.66 -1.61
CA ARG A 177 -12.75 15.91 -0.55
C ARG A 177 -11.77 17.00 -0.94
N GLY A 178 -11.56 17.97 -0.06
CA GLY A 178 -10.70 19.13 -0.31
C GLY A 178 -9.70 19.36 0.80
N PHE A 179 -8.51 19.81 0.43
CA PHE A 179 -7.42 20.19 1.33
C PHE A 179 -7.09 21.68 1.17
N ALA A 180 -6.77 22.36 2.26
CA ALA A 180 -6.12 23.67 2.23
C ALA A 180 -5.18 23.87 3.43
N PHE A 181 -4.15 24.69 3.23
CA PHE A 181 -3.14 25.02 4.25
C PHE A 181 -2.85 26.52 4.29
N ASP A 182 -2.54 27.05 5.47
CA ASP A 182 -1.98 28.39 5.65
C ASP A 182 -0.99 28.44 6.81
N GLY A 183 -0.20 29.50 6.88
CA GLY A 183 0.56 29.83 8.07
C GLY A 183 1.61 30.92 7.83
N GLU A 184 2.00 31.61 8.89
CA GLU A 184 2.97 32.70 8.82
C GLU A 184 4.36 32.22 9.29
N PRO A 185 5.45 32.63 8.60
CA PRO A 185 6.81 32.46 9.11
C PRO A 185 7.09 33.49 10.22
N ALA A 186 8.05 33.19 11.11
CA ALA A 186 8.53 34.18 12.08
C ALA A 186 8.91 35.49 11.38
N GLY A 187 8.37 36.61 11.85
CA GLY A 187 8.83 37.94 11.45
C GLY A 187 10.23 38.21 11.99
N GLU A 188 10.97 39.15 11.40
CA GLU A 188 12.10 39.74 12.11
C GLU A 188 11.57 40.47 13.37
N PRO A 189 12.25 40.35 14.52
CA PRO A 189 11.75 40.92 15.77
C PRO A 189 11.70 42.45 15.68
N ALA A 190 10.49 42.99 15.56
CA ALA A 190 10.25 44.43 15.54
C ALA A 190 10.87 45.10 16.78
N ALA A 191 11.46 46.28 16.59
CA ALA A 191 12.10 47.00 17.67
C ALA A 191 11.08 47.33 18.77
N ARG A 192 11.39 46.95 20.02
CA ARG A 192 10.51 47.10 21.18
C ARG A 192 10.06 48.55 21.38
N SER A 193 8.88 48.89 20.86
CA SER A 193 8.07 50.02 21.33
C SER A 193 7.02 49.50 22.33
N GLY A 194 6.67 50.32 23.32
CA GLY A 194 5.96 49.88 24.52
C GLY A 194 4.46 49.63 24.33
N ASP A 195 3.90 48.79 25.20
CA ASP A 195 2.46 48.50 25.36
C ASP A 195 1.70 48.06 24.10
N ILE A 196 2.10 46.91 23.56
CA ILE A 196 1.25 45.71 23.40
C ILE A 196 2.19 44.53 23.08
N ARG A 197 1.91 43.34 23.62
CA ARG A 197 2.53 42.11 23.12
C ARG A 197 1.80 41.71 21.84
N ASP A 198 2.41 41.93 20.70
CA ASP A 198 2.03 41.22 19.47
C ASP A 198 2.92 39.97 19.42
N ASP A 199 2.32 38.82 19.78
CA ASP A 199 3.01 37.54 19.87
C ASP A 199 3.34 37.03 18.44
N GLY A 200 4.42 37.55 17.83
CA GLY A 200 4.88 37.22 16.48
C GLY A 200 5.46 35.80 16.31
N ASP A 201 4.95 34.84 17.08
CA ASP A 201 5.33 33.43 17.00
C ASP A 201 4.80 32.81 15.70
N PRO A 202 5.56 31.95 15.01
CA PRO A 202 5.08 31.24 13.83
C PRO A 202 3.80 30.47 14.14
N HIS A 203 2.81 30.55 13.24
CA HIS A 203 1.57 29.79 13.34
C HIS A 203 1.18 29.18 12.00
N TRP A 204 0.64 27.97 12.02
CA TRP A 204 0.25 27.23 10.82
C TRP A 204 -1.08 26.51 11.05
N THR A 205 -1.85 26.29 9.98
CA THR A 205 -3.15 25.63 10.03
C THR A 205 -3.44 24.84 8.75
N ALA A 206 -3.97 23.63 8.90
CA ALA A 206 -4.36 22.76 7.79
C ALA A 206 -5.79 22.24 8.00
N TRP A 207 -6.54 22.12 6.91
CA TRP A 207 -7.93 21.68 6.89
C TRP A 207 -8.15 20.63 5.81
N VAL A 208 -8.85 19.55 6.15
CA VAL A 208 -9.50 18.62 5.21
C VAL A 208 -11.00 18.61 5.44
N VAL A 209 -11.75 18.74 4.34
CA VAL A 209 -13.22 18.73 4.35
C VAL A 209 -13.71 17.59 3.46
N ASP A 210 -14.54 16.71 4.04
CA ASP A 210 -15.35 15.72 3.32
C ASP A 210 -16.78 16.25 3.20
N LEU A 211 -17.35 16.30 1.99
CA LEU A 211 -18.74 16.72 1.77
C LEU A 211 -19.46 15.86 0.72
N ASP A 212 -20.79 15.87 0.78
CA ASP A 212 -21.68 15.42 -0.30
C ASP A 212 -22.41 16.65 -0.90
N VAL A 213 -22.53 16.72 -2.22
CA VAL A 213 -23.36 17.71 -2.95
C VAL A 213 -24.49 17.00 -3.66
N ASP A 214 -25.73 17.46 -3.50
CA ASP A 214 -26.85 17.04 -4.36
C ASP A 214 -26.88 17.90 -5.63
N ARG A 215 -26.70 17.26 -6.80
CA ARG A 215 -26.59 17.98 -8.08
C ARG A 215 -27.90 18.60 -8.57
N ALA A 216 -29.06 18.19 -8.04
CA ALA A 216 -30.35 18.73 -8.46
C ALA A 216 -30.76 19.94 -7.62
N THR A 217 -30.51 19.91 -6.31
CA THR A 217 -30.87 21.01 -5.40
C THR A 217 -29.74 22.02 -5.19
N GLY A 218 -28.48 21.59 -5.32
CA GLY A 218 -27.30 22.36 -4.92
C GLY A 218 -26.94 22.21 -3.44
N ASP A 219 -27.69 21.40 -2.67
CA ASP A 219 -27.49 21.27 -1.23
C ASP A 219 -26.15 20.60 -0.90
N VAL A 220 -25.42 21.18 0.05
CA VAL A 220 -24.15 20.67 0.56
C VAL A 220 -24.33 20.11 1.95
N ALA A 221 -23.94 18.86 2.14
CA ALA A 221 -23.81 18.23 3.45
C ALA A 221 -22.32 17.99 3.75
N VAL A 222 -21.72 18.86 4.57
CA VAL A 222 -20.36 18.61 5.07
C VAL A 222 -20.43 17.46 6.07
N ARG A 223 -19.74 16.37 5.75
CA ARG A 223 -19.77 15.11 6.51
C ARG A 223 -18.75 15.09 7.63
N ARG A 224 -17.56 15.63 7.35
CA ARG A 224 -16.43 15.61 8.27
C ARG A 224 -15.49 16.77 7.97
N VAL A 225 -15.08 17.47 9.02
CA VAL A 225 -13.97 18.42 8.97
C VAL A 225 -12.87 17.87 9.87
N VAL A 226 -11.65 17.74 9.36
CA VAL A 226 -10.46 17.47 10.15
C VAL A 226 -9.57 18.69 10.01
N ALA A 227 -9.31 19.38 11.11
CA ALA A 227 -8.53 20.61 11.08
C ALA A 227 -7.62 20.71 12.30
N GLY A 228 -6.41 21.21 12.05
CA GLY A 228 -5.37 21.34 13.06
C GLY A 228 -4.47 22.53 12.80
N GLN A 229 -3.93 23.06 13.88
CA GLN A 229 -3.07 24.22 13.96
C GLN A 229 -1.77 23.87 14.68
N GLY A 230 -0.70 24.61 14.43
CA GLY A 230 0.58 24.48 15.09
C GLY A 230 1.23 25.84 15.33
N ALA A 231 2.07 25.94 16.36
CA ALA A 231 2.81 27.17 16.65
C ALA A 231 4.20 26.91 17.26
N GLY A 232 5.13 27.85 17.07
CA GLY A 232 6.47 27.86 17.65
C GLY A 232 7.62 27.62 16.67
N GLU A 233 8.83 27.38 17.18
CA GLU A 233 10.04 27.23 16.37
C GLU A 233 10.19 25.82 15.73
N PRO A 234 10.86 25.69 14.56
CA PRO A 234 11.14 24.40 13.93
C PRO A 234 11.86 23.42 14.87
N GLY A 235 11.21 22.28 15.16
CA GLY A 235 11.72 21.26 16.07
C GLY A 235 11.20 21.35 17.51
N GLY A 236 10.44 22.40 17.86
CA GLY A 236 9.79 22.56 19.17
C GLY A 236 8.29 22.88 19.10
N ALA A 237 7.67 22.69 17.93
CA ALA A 237 6.29 23.09 17.64
C ALA A 237 5.25 22.46 18.59
N SER A 238 4.37 23.29 19.14
CA SER A 238 3.15 22.86 19.81
C SER A 238 2.04 22.68 18.77
N MET A 239 1.34 21.56 18.79
CA MET A 239 0.28 21.21 17.86
C MET A 239 -1.06 21.09 18.58
N ALA A 240 -2.14 21.52 17.93
CA ALA A 240 -3.50 21.38 18.46
C ALA A 240 -4.55 21.25 17.35
N GLY A 241 -5.72 20.73 17.67
CA GLY A 241 -6.93 20.80 16.85
C GLY A 241 -7.61 22.16 16.97
N LEU A 242 -8.52 22.42 16.04
CA LEU A 242 -9.44 23.55 16.14
C LEU A 242 -10.66 23.17 17.00
N PRO A 243 -11.06 23.99 17.99
CA PRO A 243 -12.30 23.84 18.73
C PRO A 243 -13.54 23.78 17.84
N ALA A 244 -14.51 22.94 18.20
CA ALA A 244 -15.76 22.72 17.48
C ALA A 244 -16.46 24.00 17.02
N TRP A 245 -16.60 24.97 17.92
CA TRP A 245 -17.29 26.25 17.65
C TRP A 245 -16.57 27.14 16.62
N GLN A 246 -15.25 26.98 16.45
CA GLN A 246 -14.50 27.69 15.40
C GLN A 246 -14.78 27.05 14.03
N ILE A 247 -14.89 25.72 14.00
CA ILE A 247 -15.33 24.97 12.81
C ILE A 247 -16.78 25.30 12.47
N GLU A 248 -17.68 25.41 13.44
CA GLU A 248 -19.06 25.91 13.24
C GLU A 248 -19.07 27.28 12.57
N ALA A 249 -18.38 28.25 13.15
CA ALA A 249 -18.38 29.64 12.68
C ALA A 249 -17.80 29.76 11.27
N ALA A 250 -16.68 29.09 11.00
CA ALA A 250 -16.01 29.12 9.70
C ALA A 250 -16.85 28.48 8.59
N VAL A 251 -17.36 27.26 8.82
CA VAL A 251 -18.15 26.53 7.81
C VAL A 251 -19.51 27.19 7.59
N SER A 252 -20.16 27.69 8.65
CA SER A 252 -21.44 28.40 8.53
C SER A 252 -21.32 29.71 7.74
N ARG A 253 -20.23 30.47 7.95
CA ARG A 253 -19.94 31.70 7.20
C ARG A 253 -19.76 31.45 5.70
N VAL A 254 -19.05 30.38 5.34
CA VAL A 254 -18.73 30.05 3.94
C VAL A 254 -19.92 29.44 3.18
N LEU A 255 -20.72 28.60 3.82
CA LEU A 255 -21.88 27.94 3.20
C LEU A 255 -23.19 28.74 3.27
N GLY A 256 -23.20 29.87 4.01
CA GLY A 256 -24.41 30.68 4.20
C GLY A 256 -25.53 30.00 5.01
N ALA A 257 -25.20 28.94 5.76
CA ALA A 257 -26.15 28.10 6.50
C ALA A 257 -25.74 27.97 7.97
N ARG A 258 -26.72 27.92 8.89
CA ARG A 258 -26.44 27.65 10.31
C ARG A 258 -26.23 26.16 10.53
N LEU A 259 -25.06 25.78 11.02
CA LEU A 259 -24.68 24.39 11.31
C LEU A 259 -24.13 24.28 12.73
N SER A 260 -24.24 23.09 13.33
CA SER A 260 -23.59 22.75 14.60
C SER A 260 -22.56 21.65 14.37
N ALA A 261 -21.36 21.81 14.92
CA ALA A 261 -20.24 20.90 14.79
C ALA A 261 -20.04 20.22 16.13
N ARG A 262 -20.02 18.89 16.11
CA ARG A 262 -19.70 18.07 17.27
C ARG A 262 -18.50 17.19 16.93
N PRO A 263 -17.62 16.88 17.88
CA PRO A 263 -16.60 15.86 17.67
C PRO A 263 -17.27 14.60 17.10
N ALA A 264 -16.63 13.98 16.11
CA ALA A 264 -17.14 12.76 15.50
C ALA A 264 -17.29 11.67 16.58
N HIS A 265 -18.12 10.65 16.31
CA HIS A 265 -18.52 9.67 17.33
C HIS A 265 -17.32 8.90 17.96
N ASP A 266 -16.19 8.85 17.27
CA ASP A 266 -14.91 8.28 17.67
C ASP A 266 -14.03 9.22 18.54
N GLU A 267 -14.40 10.50 18.69
CA GLU A 267 -13.62 11.52 19.40
C GLU A 267 -14.12 11.81 20.84
N THR A 268 -15.28 11.29 21.25
CA THR A 268 -15.96 11.69 22.50
C THR A 268 -15.51 10.92 23.76
N GLY A 269 -14.26 10.45 23.80
CA GLY A 269 -13.68 9.76 24.96
C GLY A 269 -13.17 10.73 26.03
N ALA A 270 -13.25 10.35 27.31
CA ALA A 270 -12.82 11.17 28.46
C ALA A 270 -11.27 11.29 28.63
N GLY A 271 -10.54 11.31 27.52
CA GLY A 271 -9.08 11.39 27.45
C GLY A 271 -8.58 12.15 26.22
N ALA A 272 -9.42 12.99 25.59
CA ALA A 272 -9.06 13.81 24.44
C ALA A 272 -7.81 14.66 24.74
N ARG A 273 -6.72 14.38 24.02
CA ARG A 273 -5.51 15.21 23.97
C ARG A 273 -5.67 16.32 22.91
N PRO A 274 -4.79 17.34 22.88
CA PRO A 274 -5.08 18.58 22.15
C PRO A 274 -5.13 18.48 20.62
N ASP A 275 -4.82 17.35 19.98
CA ASP A 275 -4.50 17.22 18.55
C ASP A 275 -5.69 17.44 17.57
N ALA A 276 -5.46 17.40 16.26
CA ALA A 276 -6.48 17.63 15.22
C ALA A 276 -7.73 16.73 15.37
N ILE A 277 -8.85 17.33 15.78
CA ILE A 277 -10.12 16.63 16.07
C ILE A 277 -11.00 16.60 14.82
N ALA A 278 -11.51 15.42 14.47
CA ALA A 278 -12.54 15.25 13.46
C ALA A 278 -13.90 15.71 13.98
N HIS A 279 -14.59 16.56 13.22
CA HIS A 279 -15.92 17.07 13.58
C HIS A 279 -16.97 16.66 12.54
N GLU A 280 -18.10 16.15 13.02
CA GLU A 280 -19.32 15.92 12.23
C GLU A 280 -20.21 17.17 12.34
N LEU A 281 -20.72 17.66 11.21
CA LEU A 281 -21.65 18.79 11.17
C LEU A 281 -23.10 18.29 11.04
N VAL A 282 -23.97 18.84 11.88
CA VAL A 282 -25.41 18.58 11.89
C VAL A 282 -26.20 19.88 11.73
N ALA A 283 -27.50 19.74 11.45
CA ALA A 283 -28.43 20.86 11.49
C ALA A 283 -28.38 21.57 12.86
N PHE A 284 -28.41 22.90 12.84
CA PHE A 284 -28.18 23.75 14.01
C PHE A 284 -29.09 23.38 15.21
N ASP A 285 -28.47 23.04 16.34
CA ASP A 285 -29.17 22.77 17.60
C ASP A 285 -29.08 23.97 18.56
N ALA A 286 -30.21 24.64 18.74
CA ALA A 286 -30.33 25.78 19.64
C ALA A 286 -30.12 25.43 21.12
N ALA A 287 -30.21 24.15 21.52
CA ALA A 287 -29.98 23.71 22.90
C ALA A 287 -28.49 23.45 23.20
N ALA A 288 -27.68 23.15 22.18
CA ALA A 288 -26.24 22.92 22.31
C ALA A 288 -25.42 24.23 22.26
N HIS A 289 -25.96 25.29 21.67
CA HIS A 289 -25.28 26.56 21.44
C HIS A 289 -25.08 27.35 22.75
N ARG A 290 -23.88 27.26 23.33
CA ARG A 290 -23.48 28.10 24.47
C ARG A 290 -23.11 29.50 23.97
N ALA A 291 -23.74 30.52 24.55
CA ALA A 291 -23.30 31.90 24.35
C ALA A 291 -21.88 32.07 24.91
N HIS A 292 -20.90 32.21 24.04
CA HIS A 292 -19.54 32.60 24.40
C HIS A 292 -19.56 34.11 24.75
N GLY A 293 -18.91 34.48 25.85
CA GLY A 293 -18.79 35.90 26.25
C GLY A 293 -18.00 36.72 25.24
N GLU A 294 -18.09 38.04 25.34
CA GLU A 294 -17.37 38.98 24.45
C GLU A 294 -15.87 38.65 24.39
N LEU A 295 -15.43 38.19 23.22
CA LEU A 295 -14.03 37.87 22.95
C LEU A 295 -13.21 39.16 22.83
N SER A 296 -11.95 39.12 23.26
CA SER A 296 -11.04 40.22 22.97
C SER A 296 -10.81 40.32 21.45
N VAL A 297 -10.55 41.54 20.95
CA VAL A 297 -10.26 41.77 19.52
C VAL A 297 -9.05 40.93 19.05
N HIS A 298 -8.06 40.73 19.93
CA HIS A 298 -6.89 39.89 19.66
C HIS A 298 -7.23 38.42 19.52
N ASP A 299 -8.08 37.89 20.41
CA ASP A 299 -8.51 36.49 20.32
C ASP A 299 -9.35 36.27 19.07
N ALA A 300 -10.29 37.19 18.77
CA ALA A 300 -11.08 37.17 17.54
C ALA A 300 -10.19 37.09 16.28
N ARG A 301 -9.12 37.89 16.22
CA ARG A 301 -8.13 37.84 15.12
C ARG A 301 -7.45 36.47 15.01
N ARG A 302 -6.98 35.89 16.12
CA ARG A 302 -6.33 34.55 16.14
C ARG A 302 -7.30 33.44 15.72
N ILE A 303 -8.56 33.53 16.10
CA ILE A 303 -9.61 32.58 15.70
C ILE A 303 -9.83 32.61 14.18
N GLU A 304 -9.86 33.80 13.58
CA GLU A 304 -10.02 33.93 12.12
C GLU A 304 -8.79 33.45 11.34
N GLN A 305 -7.58 33.64 11.88
CA GLN A 305 -6.34 33.11 11.30
C GLN A 305 -6.34 31.57 11.32
N ALA A 306 -6.65 30.94 12.46
CA ALA A 306 -6.67 29.47 12.58
C ALA A 306 -7.70 28.82 11.62
N ALA A 307 -8.81 29.51 11.35
CA ALA A 307 -9.86 29.09 10.44
C ALA A 307 -9.67 29.50 8.96
N ALA A 308 -8.62 30.25 8.62
CA ALA A 308 -8.43 30.82 7.28
C ALA A 308 -8.48 29.82 6.11
N PRO A 309 -7.96 28.57 6.22
CA PRO A 309 -8.04 27.60 5.12
C PRO A 309 -9.44 27.05 4.83
N ALA A 310 -10.42 27.24 5.73
CA ALA A 310 -11.73 26.59 5.64
C ALA A 310 -12.46 26.85 4.30
N ALA A 311 -12.41 28.09 3.80
CA ALA A 311 -13.05 28.47 2.55
C ALA A 311 -12.45 27.73 1.33
N ALA A 312 -11.12 27.64 1.25
CA ALA A 312 -10.44 26.88 0.20
C ALA A 312 -10.68 25.37 0.34
N ALA A 313 -10.63 24.82 1.55
CA ALA A 313 -10.87 23.39 1.75
C ALA A 313 -12.29 22.98 1.30
N ILE A 314 -13.30 23.81 1.56
CA ILE A 314 -14.67 23.62 1.06
C ILE A 314 -14.70 23.76 -0.47
N ALA A 315 -14.12 24.82 -1.04
CA ALA A 315 -14.11 25.03 -2.50
C ALA A 315 -13.41 23.91 -3.28
N ASN A 316 -12.32 23.37 -2.74
CA ASN A 316 -11.58 22.24 -3.29
C ASN A 316 -12.41 20.95 -3.20
N ALA A 317 -13.13 20.74 -2.10
CA ALA A 317 -14.03 19.59 -1.95
C ALA A 317 -15.25 19.66 -2.89
N LEU A 318 -15.78 20.87 -3.14
CA LEU A 318 -16.81 21.11 -4.16
C LEU A 318 -16.27 20.84 -5.57
N TYR A 319 -15.03 21.25 -5.87
CA TYR A 319 -14.39 20.96 -7.16
C TYR A 319 -14.19 19.46 -7.39
N ASP A 320 -13.70 18.72 -6.39
CA ASP A 320 -13.55 17.26 -6.44
C ASP A 320 -14.90 16.53 -6.66
N ALA A 321 -15.96 16.97 -5.96
CA ALA A 321 -17.31 16.39 -6.11
C ALA A 321 -17.96 16.67 -7.47
N THR A 322 -17.80 17.89 -7.99
CA THR A 322 -18.62 18.42 -9.10
C THR A 322 -17.88 18.57 -10.42
N GLY A 323 -16.55 18.75 -10.39
CA GLY A 323 -15.75 19.20 -11.53
C GLY A 323 -15.87 20.71 -11.83
N VAL A 324 -16.65 21.46 -11.05
CA VAL A 324 -16.88 22.91 -11.23
C VAL A 324 -16.08 23.68 -10.19
N ARG A 325 -15.22 24.60 -10.64
CA ARG A 325 -14.35 25.40 -9.74
C ARG A 325 -15.08 26.66 -9.30
N PHE A 326 -15.38 26.73 -8.01
CA PHE A 326 -15.94 27.92 -7.38
C PHE A 326 -14.83 28.89 -7.00
N ARG A 327 -14.79 30.07 -7.64
CA ARG A 327 -13.73 31.09 -7.45
C ARG A 327 -14.17 32.32 -6.64
N ALA A 328 -15.39 32.32 -6.09
CA ALA A 328 -15.89 33.33 -5.16
C ALA A 328 -16.94 32.72 -4.22
N PRO A 329 -16.91 32.99 -2.90
CA PRO A 329 -17.98 32.65 -1.95
C PRO A 329 -19.12 33.68 -1.99
N PRO A 330 -20.30 33.40 -1.38
CA PRO A 330 -20.66 32.21 -0.59
C PRO A 330 -20.95 30.97 -1.45
N PHE A 331 -20.79 29.79 -0.87
CA PHE A 331 -21.10 28.50 -1.51
C PHE A 331 -22.46 27.97 -1.04
N ASP A 332 -23.49 28.80 -1.11
CA ASP A 332 -24.86 28.37 -0.79
C ASP A 332 -25.48 27.53 -1.93
N ALA A 333 -26.58 26.83 -1.61
CA ALA A 333 -27.24 25.93 -2.54
C ALA A 333 -27.81 26.63 -3.79
N ALA A 334 -28.11 27.93 -3.75
CA ALA A 334 -28.57 28.66 -4.92
C ALA A 334 -27.41 28.96 -5.88
N HIS A 335 -26.27 29.42 -5.36
CA HIS A 335 -25.05 29.64 -6.14
C HIS A 335 -24.49 28.34 -6.72
N ILE A 336 -24.46 27.26 -5.94
CA ILE A 336 -24.01 25.94 -6.40
C ILE A 336 -24.95 25.40 -7.49
N ARG A 337 -26.27 25.43 -7.29
CA ARG A 337 -27.23 24.99 -8.31
C ARG A 337 -27.14 25.85 -9.58
N ALA A 338 -26.94 27.16 -9.46
CA ALA A 338 -26.77 28.05 -10.61
C ALA A 338 -25.49 27.73 -11.41
N ALA A 339 -24.38 27.42 -10.73
CA ALA A 339 -23.13 27.03 -11.39
C ALA A 339 -23.24 25.64 -12.05
N LEU A 340 -23.88 24.67 -11.39
CA LEU A 340 -24.10 23.32 -11.93
C LEU A 340 -25.12 23.28 -13.09
N ALA A 341 -26.00 24.26 -13.19
CA ALA A 341 -26.97 24.40 -14.27
C ALA A 341 -26.41 25.02 -15.56
N GLN A 342 -25.22 25.65 -15.50
CA GLN A 342 -24.57 26.18 -16.68
C GLN A 342 -23.98 25.03 -17.53
N PRO A 343 -24.19 25.00 -18.86
CA PRO A 343 -23.47 24.07 -19.71
C PRO A 343 -21.97 24.38 -19.63
N VAL A 344 -21.17 23.43 -19.14
CA VAL A 344 -19.71 23.58 -19.11
C VAL A 344 -19.21 23.87 -20.52
N PRO A 345 -18.55 25.02 -20.77
CA PRO A 345 -18.02 25.34 -22.09
C PRO A 345 -17.02 24.27 -22.53
N ILE A 346 -17.37 23.54 -23.59
CA ILE A 346 -16.43 22.62 -24.23
C ILE A 346 -15.51 23.46 -25.10
N ASP A 347 -14.32 23.79 -24.58
CA ASP A 347 -13.21 24.14 -25.46
C ASP A 347 -11.85 23.64 -24.95
N ALA A 348 -11.14 22.99 -25.87
CA ALA A 348 -9.72 22.63 -25.88
C ALA A 348 -9.04 21.99 -24.62
N GLY A 349 -9.16 20.66 -24.48
CA GLY A 349 -8.04 19.82 -23.97
C GLY A 349 -8.34 18.89 -22.78
N ASP A 350 -8.06 17.60 -22.96
CA ASP A 350 -8.06 16.53 -21.94
C ASP A 350 -9.35 16.33 -21.12
N GLY A 351 -10.27 15.54 -21.69
CA GLY A 351 -11.53 15.18 -21.05
C GLY A 351 -11.39 14.39 -19.73
N LEU A 352 -11.94 14.96 -18.66
CA LEU A 352 -12.31 14.30 -17.41
C LEU A 352 -13.42 13.25 -17.63
N HIS A 353 -13.05 12.10 -18.18
CA HIS A 353 -13.90 10.91 -18.11
C HIS A 353 -13.78 10.26 -16.72
N VAL A 354 -14.82 10.42 -15.90
CA VAL A 354 -15.08 9.55 -14.74
C VAL A 354 -15.05 8.10 -15.23
N ALA A 355 -14.06 7.34 -14.79
CA ALA A 355 -13.88 5.97 -15.24
C ALA A 355 -14.92 5.05 -14.59
N PRO A 356 -15.80 4.36 -15.35
CA PRO A 356 -16.63 3.31 -14.78
C PRO A 356 -15.73 2.16 -14.28
N ARG A 357 -16.22 1.46 -13.25
CA ARG A 357 -15.56 0.29 -12.62
C ARG A 357 -15.00 -0.64 -13.70
N ARG A 358 -13.69 -0.90 -13.67
CA ARG A 358 -12.98 -1.67 -14.71
C ARG A 358 -13.35 -3.16 -14.70
N THR A 359 -14.48 -3.48 -15.29
CA THR A 359 -14.69 -4.80 -15.90
C THR A 359 -13.66 -5.00 -17.02
N SER A 360 -12.98 -6.16 -17.00
CA SER A 360 -12.22 -6.73 -18.13
C SER A 360 -11.15 -5.83 -18.80
N ARG A 361 -9.89 -6.01 -18.39
CA ARG A 361 -8.70 -5.49 -19.10
C ARG A 361 -8.50 -6.12 -20.50
N TRP A 362 -9.22 -7.18 -20.82
CA TRP A 362 -9.10 -7.97 -22.06
C TRP A 362 -9.54 -7.19 -23.31
N ARG A 363 -10.56 -6.33 -23.21
CA ARG A 363 -11.18 -5.70 -24.40
C ARG A 363 -10.33 -4.62 -25.11
N ARG A 364 -9.25 -4.11 -24.50
CA ARG A 364 -8.38 -3.09 -25.14
C ARG A 364 -7.27 -3.67 -26.03
N TRP A 365 -6.98 -4.97 -25.96
CA TRP A 365 -6.06 -5.63 -26.90
C TRP A 365 -6.63 -5.77 -28.31
N LEU A 366 -7.95 -5.61 -28.48
CA LEU A 366 -8.65 -5.74 -29.77
C LEU A 366 -8.84 -4.42 -30.53
N ALA A 367 -8.36 -3.28 -30.00
CA ALA A 367 -8.48 -1.96 -30.64
C ALA A 367 -7.13 -1.25 -30.86
N GLY A 368 -6.03 -1.77 -30.29
CA GLY A 368 -4.67 -1.29 -30.52
C GLY A 368 -3.96 -2.06 -31.63
N GLY A 369 -4.40 -1.90 -32.88
CA GLY A 369 -3.85 -2.59 -34.05
C GLY A 369 -2.47 -2.05 -34.46
N GLY A 370 -1.39 -2.54 -33.83
CA GLY A 370 -0.02 -2.20 -34.23
C GLY A 370 0.99 -3.18 -33.64
N ALA A 371 1.51 -4.09 -34.48
CA ALA A 371 2.47 -5.17 -34.18
C ALA A 371 2.10 -6.10 -33.01
N GLY A 372 2.05 -5.64 -31.76
CA GLY A 372 1.85 -6.46 -30.56
C GLY A 372 0.52 -7.23 -30.54
N GLY A 373 -0.59 -6.62 -30.97
CA GLY A 373 -1.87 -7.31 -31.09
C GLY A 373 -1.89 -8.36 -32.20
N VAL A 374 -1.14 -8.14 -33.29
CA VAL A 374 -0.99 -9.09 -34.39
C VAL A 374 -0.10 -10.26 -33.97
N VAL A 375 1.03 -10.00 -33.31
CA VAL A 375 1.93 -11.05 -32.77
C VAL A 375 1.22 -11.86 -31.68
N GLY A 376 0.53 -11.21 -30.73
CA GLY A 376 -0.25 -11.91 -29.71
C GLY A 376 -1.40 -12.74 -30.29
N GLY A 377 -2.09 -12.20 -31.30
CA GLY A 377 -3.13 -12.92 -32.04
C GLY A 377 -2.58 -14.12 -32.84
N LEU A 378 -1.44 -13.96 -33.50
CA LEU A 378 -0.76 -15.03 -34.26
C LEU A 378 -0.18 -16.11 -33.34
N ILE A 379 0.37 -15.75 -32.17
CA ILE A 379 0.81 -16.72 -31.16
C ILE A 379 -0.39 -17.48 -30.59
N GLY A 380 -1.48 -16.77 -30.23
CA GLY A 380 -2.71 -17.41 -29.77
C GLY A 380 -3.31 -18.36 -30.81
N LEU A 381 -3.30 -17.96 -32.09
CA LEU A 381 -3.75 -18.77 -33.22
C LEU A 381 -2.80 -19.97 -33.48
N ALA A 382 -1.48 -19.79 -33.40
CA ALA A 382 -0.51 -20.86 -33.54
C ALA A 382 -0.65 -21.90 -32.41
N CYS A 383 -0.78 -21.47 -31.15
CA CYS A 383 -1.06 -22.36 -30.02
C CYS A 383 -2.44 -23.04 -30.11
N ALA A 384 -3.40 -22.46 -30.84
CA ALA A 384 -4.70 -23.09 -31.09
C ALA A 384 -4.66 -24.13 -32.24
N ILE A 385 -3.86 -23.89 -33.29
CA ILE A 385 -3.78 -24.72 -34.51
C ILE A 385 -2.77 -25.86 -34.37
N LEU A 386 -1.64 -25.65 -33.69
CA LEU A 386 -0.62 -26.70 -33.52
C LEU A 386 -1.22 -27.91 -32.78
N PRO A 387 -1.01 -29.14 -33.29
CA PRO A 387 -1.46 -30.34 -32.59
C PRO A 387 -0.75 -30.41 -31.23
N GLY A 388 -1.53 -30.59 -30.17
CA GLY A 388 -0.99 -30.74 -28.83
C GLY A 388 -0.15 -32.02 -28.67
N PRO A 389 0.62 -32.14 -27.57
CA PRO A 389 1.39 -33.33 -27.26
C PRO A 389 0.52 -34.60 -27.33
N ALA A 390 1.03 -35.65 -27.96
CA ALA A 390 0.28 -36.89 -28.10
C ALA A 390 -0.01 -37.54 -26.73
N PRO A 391 -1.18 -38.17 -26.55
CA PRO A 391 -1.47 -38.95 -25.35
C PRO A 391 -0.54 -40.16 -25.26
N ILE A 392 -0.05 -40.45 -24.06
CA ILE A 392 0.63 -41.70 -23.74
C ILE A 392 -0.44 -42.73 -23.36
N THR A 393 -0.37 -43.90 -23.97
CA THR A 393 -1.31 -45.01 -23.71
C THR A 393 -1.29 -45.40 -22.23
N PRO A 394 -2.45 -45.63 -21.60
CA PRO A 394 -2.50 -46.15 -20.24
C PRO A 394 -1.78 -47.50 -20.15
N VAL A 395 -1.11 -47.74 -19.03
CA VAL A 395 -0.61 -49.09 -18.67
C VAL A 395 -1.70 -49.85 -17.93
N ALA A 396 -1.63 -51.19 -17.97
CA ALA A 396 -2.47 -52.01 -17.12
C ALA A 396 -2.17 -51.69 -15.63
N PRO A 397 -3.18 -51.48 -14.77
CA PRO A 397 -2.97 -51.29 -13.35
C PRO A 397 -2.27 -52.50 -12.73
N GLY A 398 -1.19 -52.26 -11.97
CA GLY A 398 -0.31 -53.34 -11.49
C GLY A 398 0.52 -54.04 -12.58
N GLY A 399 0.50 -53.52 -13.82
CA GLY A 399 1.14 -54.11 -15.01
C GLY A 399 2.53 -53.57 -15.34
N ALA A 400 3.20 -52.92 -14.37
CA ALA A 400 4.63 -52.64 -14.41
C ALA A 400 5.34 -53.52 -13.37
N ASP A 401 5.26 -54.83 -13.61
CA ASP A 401 5.92 -55.92 -12.89
C ASP A 401 5.57 -56.12 -11.41
N GLY A 402 5.75 -57.35 -10.93
CA GLY A 402 5.92 -57.65 -9.49
C GLY A 402 7.28 -57.15 -8.96
N ALA A 403 7.74 -56.00 -9.44
CA ALA A 403 8.95 -55.35 -8.98
C ALA A 403 8.72 -54.87 -7.55
N MET A 404 9.18 -55.68 -6.59
CA MET A 404 9.35 -55.23 -5.21
C MET A 404 10.35 -54.07 -5.21
N TRP A 405 9.84 -52.84 -5.28
CA TRP A 405 10.65 -51.64 -5.12
C TRP A 405 11.47 -51.78 -3.83
N SER A 406 12.78 -51.57 -3.91
CA SER A 406 13.63 -51.72 -2.74
C SER A 406 13.19 -50.72 -1.66
N ALA A 407 13.29 -51.11 -0.38
CA ALA A 407 12.96 -50.21 0.72
C ALA A 407 13.73 -48.88 0.63
N ALA A 408 14.97 -48.90 0.12
CA ALA A 408 15.77 -47.72 -0.13
C ALA A 408 15.21 -46.81 -1.26
N MET A 409 14.61 -47.38 -2.31
CA MET A 409 13.94 -46.60 -3.36
C MET A 409 12.62 -46.01 -2.84
N LEU A 410 11.83 -46.77 -2.09
CA LEU A 410 10.59 -46.28 -1.48
C LEU A 410 10.87 -45.18 -0.45
N GLU A 411 11.92 -45.32 0.37
CA GLU A 411 12.33 -44.30 1.34
C GLU A 411 12.86 -43.04 0.65
N ARG A 412 13.67 -43.16 -0.41
CA ARG A 412 14.05 -42.02 -1.25
C ARG A 412 12.82 -41.33 -1.85
N GLY A 413 11.85 -42.10 -2.35
CA GLY A 413 10.62 -41.56 -2.90
C GLY A 413 9.75 -40.84 -1.86
N ARG A 414 9.68 -41.37 -0.63
CA ARG A 414 9.04 -40.73 0.53
C ARG A 414 9.72 -39.40 0.86
N GLN A 415 11.06 -39.36 0.87
CA GLN A 415 11.83 -38.14 1.10
C GLN A 415 11.59 -37.10 0.00
N VAL A 416 11.51 -37.48 -1.28
CA VAL A 416 11.17 -36.54 -2.37
C VAL A 416 9.72 -36.06 -2.25
N ALA A 417 8.78 -36.93 -1.86
CA ALA A 417 7.37 -36.57 -1.67
C ALA A 417 7.15 -35.61 -0.49
N LEU A 418 7.93 -35.77 0.59
CA LEU A 418 7.96 -34.83 1.72
C LEU A 418 8.63 -33.52 1.34
N ALA A 419 9.79 -33.58 0.69
CA ALA A 419 10.53 -32.39 0.28
C ALA A 419 9.72 -31.51 -0.68
N GLY A 420 8.91 -32.09 -1.57
CA GLY A 420 8.02 -31.37 -2.48
C GLY A 420 6.56 -31.30 -2.05
N ASP A 421 6.29 -31.36 -0.73
CA ASP A 421 5.00 -31.08 -0.10
C ASP A 421 3.78 -31.75 -0.76
N CYS A 422 3.98 -32.94 -1.33
CA CYS A 422 2.98 -33.58 -2.20
C CYS A 422 1.67 -33.82 -1.44
N ALA A 423 1.76 -34.30 -0.19
CA ALA A 423 0.61 -34.55 0.66
C ALA A 423 -0.09 -33.26 1.15
N VAL A 424 0.63 -32.13 1.25
CA VAL A 424 0.06 -30.84 1.67
C VAL A 424 -0.90 -30.34 0.59
N CYS A 425 -0.45 -30.32 -0.67
CA CYS A 425 -1.28 -29.89 -1.79
C CYS A 425 -2.34 -30.93 -2.18
N HIS A 426 -2.01 -32.23 -2.17
CA HIS A 426 -2.89 -33.28 -2.71
C HIS A 426 -3.77 -33.95 -1.65
N THR A 427 -4.04 -33.31 -0.52
CA THR A 427 -5.00 -33.79 0.49
C THR A 427 -6.01 -32.70 0.80
N ALA A 428 -7.30 -32.94 0.53
CA ALA A 428 -8.37 -32.05 0.95
C ALA A 428 -8.59 -32.11 2.48
N PRO A 429 -9.10 -31.05 3.13
CA PRO A 429 -9.48 -31.11 4.55
C PRO A 429 -10.47 -32.25 4.84
N GLY A 430 -10.11 -33.14 5.78
CA GLY A 430 -10.88 -34.35 6.09
C GLY A 430 -10.86 -35.44 5.00
N GLY A 431 -10.12 -35.25 3.91
CA GLY A 431 -9.93 -36.21 2.83
C GLY A 431 -8.82 -37.23 3.12
N ALA A 432 -8.73 -38.27 2.29
CA ALA A 432 -7.62 -39.22 2.35
C ALA A 432 -6.34 -38.62 1.75
N THR A 433 -5.20 -38.95 2.33
CA THR A 433 -3.87 -38.46 1.89
C THR A 433 -3.65 -38.71 0.40
N ASN A 434 -3.15 -37.71 -0.32
CA ASN A 434 -2.87 -37.75 -1.77
C ASN A 434 -4.10 -37.98 -2.69
N ALA A 435 -5.33 -38.02 -2.17
CA ALA A 435 -6.55 -38.21 -2.99
C ALA A 435 -7.02 -36.97 -3.76
N GLY A 436 -6.33 -35.83 -3.62
CA GLY A 436 -6.64 -34.55 -4.25
C GLY A 436 -7.87 -33.85 -3.69
N GLY A 437 -8.30 -32.79 -4.37
CA GLY A 437 -9.51 -32.04 -4.04
C GLY A 437 -9.29 -30.79 -3.18
N LEU A 438 -8.05 -30.47 -2.79
CA LEU A 438 -7.75 -29.19 -2.14
C LEU A 438 -8.04 -28.05 -3.13
N ALA A 439 -8.67 -26.98 -2.64
CA ALA A 439 -8.93 -25.76 -3.38
C ALA A 439 -7.75 -24.78 -3.19
N LEU A 440 -7.01 -24.51 -4.26
CA LEU A 440 -5.95 -23.50 -4.29
C LEU A 440 -6.52 -22.21 -4.88
N ASP A 441 -6.75 -21.20 -4.05
CA ASP A 441 -7.18 -19.90 -4.52
C ASP A 441 -6.00 -19.10 -5.09
N THR A 442 -6.15 -18.68 -6.35
CA THR A 442 -5.13 -17.91 -7.07
C THR A 442 -5.71 -16.60 -7.59
N PRO A 443 -4.88 -15.58 -7.93
CA PRO A 443 -5.33 -14.37 -8.61
C PRO A 443 -6.05 -14.60 -9.96
N PHE A 444 -6.01 -15.83 -10.48
CA PHE A 444 -6.64 -16.25 -11.72
C PHE A 444 -7.95 -17.03 -11.51
N GLY A 445 -8.30 -17.37 -10.26
CA GLY A 445 -9.41 -18.24 -9.86
C GLY A 445 -8.93 -19.52 -9.15
N THR A 446 -9.88 -20.28 -8.62
CA THR A 446 -9.62 -21.50 -7.84
C THR A 446 -9.18 -22.67 -8.72
N ILE A 447 -8.08 -23.33 -8.33
CA ILE A 447 -7.54 -24.54 -8.97
C ILE A 447 -7.65 -25.70 -7.98
N TYR A 448 -8.15 -26.85 -8.43
CA TYR A 448 -8.25 -28.04 -7.58
C TYR A 448 -7.10 -29.02 -7.83
N THR A 449 -6.55 -29.60 -6.76
CA THR A 449 -5.46 -30.58 -6.85
C THR A 449 -5.96 -31.97 -7.24
N THR A 450 -5.13 -32.71 -7.98
CA THR A 450 -5.49 -34.02 -8.56
C THR A 450 -5.27 -35.18 -7.58
N ASN A 451 -5.92 -36.32 -7.82
CA ASN A 451 -5.65 -37.55 -7.09
C ASN A 451 -4.31 -38.16 -7.57
N LEU A 452 -3.35 -38.35 -6.65
CA LEU A 452 -2.03 -38.94 -6.88
C LEU A 452 -1.92 -40.41 -6.41
N THR A 453 -2.99 -40.99 -5.87
CA THR A 453 -2.98 -42.40 -5.44
C THR A 453 -2.95 -43.34 -6.64
N PRO A 454 -2.52 -44.61 -6.49
CA PRO A 454 -2.50 -45.58 -7.59
C PRO A 454 -3.89 -46.14 -7.95
N ASP A 455 -4.97 -45.42 -7.65
CA ASP A 455 -6.29 -45.76 -8.17
C ASP A 455 -6.30 -45.66 -9.71
N PRO A 456 -6.78 -46.70 -10.42
CA PRO A 456 -6.63 -46.79 -11.88
C PRO A 456 -7.66 -45.97 -12.67
N GLU A 457 -8.79 -45.60 -12.06
CA GLU A 457 -9.86 -44.84 -12.72
C GLU A 457 -9.73 -43.33 -12.49
N THR A 458 -9.31 -42.94 -11.29
CA THR A 458 -9.40 -41.56 -10.78
C THR A 458 -8.05 -40.97 -10.37
N GLY A 459 -7.05 -41.81 -10.09
CA GLY A 459 -5.68 -41.42 -9.74
C GLY A 459 -4.66 -41.66 -10.86
N ILE A 460 -3.43 -42.00 -10.46
CA ILE A 460 -2.32 -42.26 -11.38
C ILE A 460 -2.08 -43.74 -11.69
N GLY A 461 -2.94 -44.65 -11.22
CA GLY A 461 -2.71 -46.11 -11.30
C GLY A 461 -2.52 -46.71 -12.69
N ALA A 462 -2.97 -46.00 -13.73
CA ALA A 462 -2.81 -46.38 -15.14
C ALA A 462 -1.78 -45.52 -15.90
N TRP A 463 -0.95 -44.74 -15.20
CA TRP A 463 0.12 -43.92 -15.79
C TRP A 463 1.41 -44.74 -15.87
N SER A 464 2.16 -44.58 -16.96
CA SER A 464 3.53 -45.11 -17.05
C SER A 464 4.52 -44.10 -16.45
N TYR A 465 5.70 -44.57 -16.03
CA TYR A 465 6.76 -43.68 -15.57
C TYR A 465 7.09 -42.55 -16.58
N PRO A 466 7.23 -42.78 -17.90
CA PRO A 466 7.39 -41.70 -18.88
C PRO A 466 6.25 -40.67 -18.88
N ALA A 467 5.00 -41.08 -18.63
CA ALA A 467 3.88 -40.15 -18.52
C ALA A 467 3.93 -39.32 -17.22
N PHE A 468 4.33 -39.94 -16.12
CA PHE A 468 4.57 -39.24 -14.84
C PHE A 468 5.73 -38.24 -14.97
N ALA A 469 6.89 -38.68 -15.48
CA ALA A 469 8.06 -37.84 -15.69
C ALA A 469 7.75 -36.67 -16.64
N ARG A 470 6.98 -36.88 -17.71
CA ARG A 470 6.52 -35.80 -18.61
C ARG A 470 5.63 -34.78 -17.89
N ALA A 471 4.73 -35.22 -17.01
CA ALA A 471 3.93 -34.29 -16.21
C ALA A 471 4.83 -33.47 -15.26
N MET A 472 5.71 -34.12 -14.51
CA MET A 472 6.62 -33.49 -13.56
C MET A 472 7.64 -32.54 -14.21
N ARG A 473 8.16 -32.86 -15.41
CA ARG A 473 9.20 -32.07 -16.09
C ARG A 473 8.68 -31.06 -17.10
N GLU A 474 7.55 -31.30 -17.76
CA GLU A 474 7.07 -30.49 -18.88
C GLU A 474 5.71 -29.82 -18.62
N GLY A 475 5.03 -30.20 -17.53
CA GLY A 475 3.67 -29.75 -17.25
C GLY A 475 2.65 -30.34 -18.24
N ILE A 476 2.90 -31.53 -18.77
CA ILE A 476 2.02 -32.18 -19.78
C ILE A 476 1.53 -33.52 -19.23
N SER A 477 0.23 -33.58 -18.92
CA SER A 477 -0.48 -34.77 -18.44
C SER A 477 -0.37 -35.96 -19.40
N ARG A 478 -0.63 -37.18 -18.91
CA ARG A 478 -0.64 -38.42 -19.71
C ARG A 478 -1.52 -38.31 -20.97
N ASP A 479 -2.65 -37.63 -20.90
CA ASP A 479 -3.59 -37.41 -22.01
C ASP A 479 -3.14 -36.34 -23.03
N GLY A 480 -2.02 -35.66 -22.79
CA GLY A 480 -1.53 -34.55 -23.63
C GLY A 480 -2.03 -33.17 -23.21
N THR A 481 -2.87 -33.08 -22.18
CA THR A 481 -3.37 -31.81 -21.65
C THR A 481 -2.27 -31.07 -20.88
N HIS A 482 -2.07 -29.79 -21.16
CA HIS A 482 -1.16 -28.95 -20.37
C HIS A 482 -1.73 -28.71 -18.97
N LEU A 483 -0.87 -28.80 -17.96
CA LEU A 483 -1.14 -28.55 -16.55
C LEU A 483 -0.90 -27.07 -16.24
N TYR A 484 -1.68 -26.46 -15.35
CA TYR A 484 -1.42 -25.08 -14.92
C TYR A 484 -0.18 -25.03 -14.02
N PRO A 485 0.66 -23.99 -14.09
CA PRO A 485 1.89 -23.86 -13.30
C PRO A 485 1.68 -23.65 -11.79
N ALA A 486 0.42 -23.73 -11.31
CA ALA A 486 0.13 -23.95 -9.88
C ALA A 486 0.56 -25.35 -9.41
N PHE A 487 0.66 -26.32 -10.33
CA PHE A 487 1.49 -27.50 -10.14
C PHE A 487 2.93 -27.11 -10.51
N PRO A 488 3.92 -27.15 -9.58
CA PRO A 488 5.23 -26.52 -9.77
C PRO A 488 6.20 -27.36 -10.63
N TYR A 489 5.76 -27.79 -11.82
CA TYR A 489 6.59 -28.51 -12.79
C TYR A 489 7.81 -27.71 -13.28
N THR A 490 7.80 -26.38 -13.12
CA THR A 490 8.97 -25.51 -13.35
C THR A 490 10.12 -25.82 -12.39
N ALA A 491 9.81 -26.10 -11.13
CA ALA A 491 10.77 -26.55 -10.12
C ALA A 491 11.06 -28.05 -10.25
N PHE A 492 10.02 -28.88 -10.38
CA PHE A 492 10.19 -30.34 -10.49
C PHE A 492 10.95 -30.78 -11.76
N ALA A 493 10.99 -29.96 -12.82
CA ALA A 493 11.90 -30.16 -13.94
C ALA A 493 13.38 -30.29 -13.53
N LYS A 494 13.78 -29.71 -12.39
CA LYS A 494 15.14 -29.77 -11.85
C LYS A 494 15.48 -31.09 -11.17
N LEU A 495 14.48 -31.90 -10.79
CA LEU A 495 14.67 -33.19 -10.12
C LEU A 495 15.54 -34.15 -10.95
N SER A 496 16.38 -34.92 -10.25
CA SER A 496 17.21 -35.96 -10.84
C SER A 496 16.33 -37.14 -11.30
N GLU A 497 16.78 -37.87 -12.32
CA GLU A 497 16.05 -39.04 -12.83
C GLU A 497 15.85 -40.14 -11.76
N PRO A 498 16.84 -40.46 -10.90
CA PRO A 498 16.64 -41.39 -9.79
C PRO A 498 15.60 -40.92 -8.77
N ASP A 499 15.52 -39.61 -8.50
CA ASP A 499 14.57 -39.05 -7.53
C ASP A 499 13.13 -39.01 -8.09
N LEU A 500 12.94 -38.72 -9.38
CA LEU A 500 11.63 -38.84 -10.04
C LEU A 500 11.13 -40.29 -10.09
N LEU A 501 12.02 -41.25 -10.42
CA LEU A 501 11.66 -42.67 -10.43
C LEU A 501 11.33 -43.18 -9.02
N ALA A 502 12.09 -42.75 -8.01
CA ALA A 502 11.80 -43.07 -6.62
C ALA A 502 10.47 -42.48 -6.15
N LEU A 503 10.18 -41.22 -6.48
CA LEU A 503 8.89 -40.57 -6.19
C LEU A 503 7.72 -41.33 -6.83
N TYR A 504 7.84 -41.70 -8.11
CA TYR A 504 6.85 -42.51 -8.81
C TYR A 504 6.63 -43.87 -8.12
N ALA A 505 7.71 -44.58 -7.78
CA ALA A 505 7.63 -45.86 -7.06
C ALA A 505 6.96 -45.72 -5.68
N TYR A 506 7.26 -44.64 -4.94
CA TYR A 506 6.62 -44.35 -3.66
C TYR A 506 5.12 -44.05 -3.82
N LEU A 507 4.73 -43.15 -4.73
CA LEU A 507 3.31 -42.85 -4.99
C LEU A 507 2.53 -44.10 -5.44
N MET A 508 3.12 -44.92 -6.33
CA MET A 508 2.50 -46.15 -6.83
C MET A 508 2.40 -47.29 -5.81
N SER A 509 3.04 -47.16 -4.63
CA SER A 509 2.93 -48.11 -3.51
C SER A 509 2.01 -47.63 -2.37
N GLN A 510 1.44 -46.43 -2.49
CA GLN A 510 0.48 -45.93 -1.50
C GLN A 510 -0.89 -46.63 -1.63
N PRO A 511 -1.76 -46.57 -0.60
CA PRO A 511 -3.12 -47.05 -0.72
C PRO A 511 -3.87 -46.35 -1.88
N ALA A 512 -4.50 -47.14 -2.75
CA ALA A 512 -5.36 -46.62 -3.81
C ALA A 512 -6.65 -46.04 -3.22
N VAL A 513 -6.99 -44.80 -3.59
CA VAL A 513 -8.22 -44.13 -3.16
C VAL A 513 -9.02 -43.69 -4.38
N LYS A 514 -10.21 -44.28 -4.57
CA LYS A 514 -11.14 -43.89 -5.63
C LYS A 514 -11.83 -42.59 -5.28
N HIS A 515 -11.33 -41.47 -5.79
CA HIS A 515 -11.84 -40.13 -5.55
C HIS A 515 -11.65 -39.26 -6.78
N VAL A 516 -12.70 -38.55 -7.21
CA VAL A 516 -12.68 -37.63 -8.34
C VAL A 516 -12.72 -36.18 -7.80
N PRO A 517 -11.59 -35.46 -7.78
CA PRO A 517 -11.56 -34.06 -7.38
C PRO A 517 -12.49 -33.17 -8.21
N PRO A 518 -12.98 -32.05 -7.66
CA PRO A 518 -13.68 -31.03 -8.43
C PRO A 518 -12.84 -30.55 -9.61
N LYS A 519 -13.49 -30.23 -10.74
CA LYS A 519 -12.78 -29.70 -11.92
C LYS A 519 -12.47 -28.22 -11.73
N THR A 520 -11.20 -27.84 -11.89
CA THR A 520 -10.75 -26.44 -12.02
C THR A 520 -11.58 -25.69 -13.07
N LYS A 521 -12.11 -24.52 -12.70
CA LYS A 521 -12.91 -23.62 -13.55
C LYS A 521 -12.33 -22.21 -13.48
N LEU A 522 -11.43 -21.88 -14.39
CA LEU A 522 -10.91 -20.53 -14.55
C LEU A 522 -11.82 -19.72 -15.50
N PRO A 523 -11.84 -18.37 -15.44
CA PRO A 523 -12.58 -17.54 -16.38
C PRO A 523 -11.89 -17.53 -17.75
N PHE A 524 -12.69 -17.50 -18.84
CA PHE A 524 -12.17 -17.34 -20.19
C PHE A 524 -11.30 -16.07 -20.32
N PRO A 525 -10.09 -16.15 -20.93
CA PRO A 525 -9.54 -17.26 -21.71
C PRO A 525 -8.67 -18.26 -20.91
N LEU A 526 -8.55 -18.11 -19.59
CA LEU A 526 -7.61 -18.88 -18.77
C LEU A 526 -8.02 -20.36 -18.61
N ASP A 527 -9.28 -20.69 -18.90
CA ASP A 527 -9.78 -22.07 -19.03
C ASP A 527 -9.14 -22.85 -20.20
N GLN A 528 -8.62 -22.15 -21.21
CA GLN A 528 -8.03 -22.76 -22.40
C GLN A 528 -6.62 -23.29 -22.12
N ARG A 529 -6.51 -24.55 -21.70
CA ARG A 529 -5.24 -25.24 -21.40
C ARG A 529 -4.15 -25.08 -22.47
N ARG A 530 -4.52 -24.96 -23.76
CA ARG A 530 -3.55 -24.74 -24.85
C ARG A 530 -2.74 -23.44 -24.74
N LEU A 531 -3.27 -22.41 -24.07
CA LEU A 531 -2.53 -21.16 -23.85
C LEU A 531 -1.32 -21.34 -22.91
N VAL A 532 -1.33 -22.38 -22.07
CA VAL A 532 -0.19 -22.73 -21.23
C VAL A 532 1.01 -23.19 -22.06
N ALA A 533 0.82 -23.69 -23.29
CA ALA A 533 1.93 -24.00 -24.19
C ALA A 533 2.76 -22.74 -24.53
N GLY A 534 2.08 -21.61 -24.77
CA GLY A 534 2.74 -20.32 -24.96
C GLY A 534 3.42 -19.81 -23.69
N TRP A 535 2.78 -19.99 -22.53
CA TRP A 535 3.39 -19.66 -21.23
C TRP A 535 4.66 -20.48 -20.97
N ASN A 536 4.64 -21.79 -21.24
CA ASN A 536 5.80 -22.68 -21.11
C ASN A 536 6.94 -22.24 -22.04
N TRP A 537 6.64 -21.86 -23.28
CA TRP A 537 7.66 -21.35 -24.21
C TRP A 537 8.34 -20.05 -23.74
N LEU A 538 7.63 -19.21 -22.97
CA LEU A 538 8.19 -17.97 -22.40
C LEU A 538 8.93 -18.18 -21.07
N TYR A 539 8.48 -19.10 -20.22
CA TYR A 539 8.84 -19.13 -18.79
C TYR A 539 9.32 -20.48 -18.24
N HIS A 540 9.19 -21.58 -19.01
CA HIS A 540 9.56 -22.91 -18.53
C HIS A 540 10.95 -23.34 -19.03
N ASP A 541 11.70 -23.98 -18.14
CA ASP A 541 12.99 -24.61 -18.46
C ASP A 541 12.99 -26.08 -18.00
N THR A 542 12.78 -26.98 -18.96
CA THR A 542 12.68 -28.44 -18.77
C THR A 542 14.00 -29.10 -18.36
N ARG A 543 15.13 -28.39 -18.38
CA ARG A 543 16.45 -28.99 -18.09
C ARG A 543 16.58 -29.38 -16.62
N PRO A 544 17.04 -30.61 -16.30
CA PRO A 544 17.40 -31.03 -14.95
C PRO A 544 18.45 -30.11 -14.30
N PHE A 545 18.56 -30.17 -12.97
CA PHE A 545 19.62 -29.48 -12.25
C PHE A 545 21.01 -29.96 -12.70
N ALA A 546 21.88 -29.02 -13.03
CA ALA A 546 23.30 -29.27 -13.29
C ALA A 546 24.12 -28.66 -12.14
N PRO A 547 24.90 -29.46 -11.38
CA PRO A 547 25.78 -28.95 -10.34
C PRO A 547 26.81 -27.96 -10.90
N ASP A 548 27.04 -26.86 -10.18
CA ASP A 548 28.11 -25.91 -10.47
C ASP A 548 29.46 -26.49 -9.97
N PRO A 549 30.43 -26.79 -10.86
CA PRO A 549 31.72 -27.36 -10.47
C PRO A 549 32.60 -26.39 -9.66
N ALA A 550 32.29 -25.09 -9.63
CA ALA A 550 32.97 -24.10 -8.79
C ALA A 550 32.40 -24.04 -7.35
N ARG A 551 31.39 -24.86 -7.03
CA ARG A 551 30.70 -24.87 -5.73
C ARG A 551 30.84 -26.21 -5.01
N SER A 552 30.70 -26.17 -3.68
CA SER A 552 30.78 -27.37 -2.85
C SER A 552 29.61 -28.34 -3.14
N ALA A 553 29.81 -29.62 -2.83
CA ALA A 553 28.73 -30.61 -2.94
C ALA A 553 27.51 -30.25 -2.07
N MET A 554 27.76 -29.69 -0.87
CA MET A 554 26.71 -29.23 0.05
C MET A 554 25.90 -28.06 -0.53
N TRP A 555 26.58 -27.07 -1.11
CA TRP A 555 25.92 -25.94 -1.78
C TRP A 555 25.08 -26.40 -2.97
N ASN A 556 25.62 -27.31 -3.80
CA ASN A 556 24.89 -27.88 -4.93
C ASN A 556 23.68 -28.73 -4.49
N ARG A 557 23.80 -29.50 -3.41
CA ARG A 557 22.66 -30.24 -2.82
C ARG A 557 21.59 -29.29 -2.29
N GLY A 558 22.00 -28.22 -1.61
CA GLY A 558 21.08 -27.20 -1.10
C GLY A 558 20.33 -26.49 -2.22
N LYS A 559 21.03 -26.05 -3.26
CA LYS A 559 20.39 -25.44 -4.44
C LYS A 559 19.45 -26.40 -5.17
N TYR A 560 19.84 -27.66 -5.32
CA TYR A 560 18.97 -28.70 -5.89
C TYR A 560 17.66 -28.88 -5.10
N LEU A 561 17.74 -28.86 -3.77
CA LEU A 561 16.56 -28.98 -2.91
C LEU A 561 15.70 -27.71 -2.97
N VAL A 562 16.29 -26.52 -2.92
CA VAL A 562 15.59 -25.23 -2.92
C VAL A 562 14.92 -24.90 -4.26
N ASP A 563 15.60 -25.13 -5.39
CA ASP A 563 15.04 -24.87 -6.74
C ASP A 563 14.21 -26.04 -7.29
N GLY A 564 14.45 -27.25 -6.79
CA GLY A 564 13.89 -28.48 -7.31
C GLY A 564 12.79 -29.03 -6.42
N ALA A 565 13.17 -29.90 -5.48
CA ALA A 565 12.21 -30.65 -4.66
C ALA A 565 11.33 -29.73 -3.82
N GLY A 566 11.92 -28.89 -2.96
CA GLY A 566 11.20 -27.98 -2.05
C GLY A 566 10.79 -26.65 -2.64
N HIS A 567 11.00 -26.45 -3.94
CA HIS A 567 10.40 -25.39 -4.76
C HIS A 567 10.24 -24.02 -4.06
N CYS A 568 11.22 -23.57 -3.26
CA CYS A 568 10.99 -22.50 -2.29
C CYS A 568 10.69 -21.16 -2.96
N GLY A 569 11.18 -20.99 -4.20
CA GLY A 569 10.82 -19.88 -5.08
C GLY A 569 9.33 -19.78 -5.38
N ALA A 570 8.57 -20.87 -5.28
CA ALA A 570 7.14 -20.88 -5.57
C ALA A 570 6.35 -19.89 -4.70
N CYS A 571 6.74 -19.77 -3.42
CA CYS A 571 6.14 -18.87 -2.44
C CYS A 571 7.04 -17.65 -2.14
N HIS A 572 8.36 -17.83 -2.12
CA HIS A 572 9.32 -16.79 -1.69
C HIS A 572 9.91 -15.93 -2.83
N THR A 573 9.45 -16.07 -4.08
CA THR A 573 9.84 -15.20 -5.20
C THR A 573 8.62 -14.44 -5.74
N PRO A 574 8.71 -13.12 -6.01
CA PRO A 574 7.56 -12.36 -6.45
C PRO A 574 7.24 -12.67 -7.91
N ARG A 575 5.96 -12.88 -8.22
CA ARG A 575 5.49 -13.24 -9.58
C ARG A 575 5.25 -12.02 -10.45
N ASN A 576 5.26 -12.23 -11.76
CA ASN A 576 4.84 -11.25 -12.78
C ASN A 576 3.32 -11.33 -13.04
N ALA A 577 2.79 -10.43 -13.88
CA ALA A 577 1.35 -10.36 -14.14
C ALA A 577 0.75 -11.58 -14.89
N LEU A 578 1.60 -12.49 -15.38
CA LEU A 578 1.22 -13.77 -15.98
C LEU A 578 1.51 -14.97 -15.04
N GLY A 579 1.80 -14.71 -13.76
CA GLY A 579 2.00 -15.75 -12.74
C GLY A 579 3.38 -16.42 -12.75
N ALA A 580 4.30 -16.04 -13.63
CA ALA A 580 5.66 -16.60 -13.63
C ALA A 580 6.56 -15.89 -12.61
N GLU A 581 7.46 -16.64 -11.98
CA GLU A 581 8.47 -16.12 -11.04
C GLU A 581 9.42 -15.11 -11.72
N LYS A 582 9.82 -14.07 -10.98
CA LYS A 582 10.83 -13.12 -11.44
C LYS A 582 12.23 -13.62 -11.08
N GLY A 583 13.08 -13.82 -12.08
CA GLY A 583 14.50 -14.15 -11.88
C GLY A 583 15.36 -12.94 -11.49
N GLY A 584 16.67 -13.16 -11.44
CA GLY A 584 17.66 -12.13 -11.09
C GLY A 584 17.55 -11.71 -9.62
N LEU A 585 17.64 -10.40 -9.35
CA LEU A 585 17.58 -9.84 -7.99
C LEU A 585 16.25 -10.08 -7.24
N ALA A 586 15.22 -10.56 -7.93
CA ALA A 586 13.94 -10.90 -7.32
C ALA A 586 13.87 -12.36 -6.80
N TYR A 587 14.81 -13.22 -7.20
CA TYR A 587 14.85 -14.62 -6.75
C TYR A 587 14.98 -14.69 -5.22
N LEU A 588 14.03 -15.37 -4.58
CA LEU A 588 13.90 -15.51 -3.12
C LEU A 588 13.78 -14.19 -2.34
N SER A 589 13.41 -13.08 -3.00
CA SER A 589 13.26 -11.76 -2.40
C SER A 589 11.91 -11.52 -1.68
N GLY A 590 11.19 -12.59 -1.34
CA GLY A 590 9.86 -12.56 -0.71
C GLY A 590 8.72 -12.74 -1.72
N GLY A 591 7.52 -13.05 -1.23
CA GLY A 591 6.36 -13.31 -2.07
C GLY A 591 5.06 -13.45 -1.29
N GLU A 592 4.14 -14.26 -1.81
CA GLU A 592 2.82 -14.49 -1.23
C GLU A 592 2.38 -15.94 -1.51
N ALA A 593 1.76 -16.58 -0.51
CA ALA A 593 1.15 -17.90 -0.63
C ALA A 593 -0.13 -17.93 0.22
N GLU A 594 -1.25 -18.36 -0.35
CA GLU A 594 -2.53 -18.53 0.37
C GLU A 594 -2.98 -17.27 1.17
N GLY A 595 -2.66 -16.08 0.64
CA GLY A 595 -2.93 -14.79 1.28
C GLY A 595 -2.06 -14.47 2.51
N TRP A 596 -0.98 -15.22 2.73
CA TRP A 596 0.10 -14.92 3.66
C TRP A 596 1.28 -14.26 2.94
N ALA A 597 1.90 -13.26 3.56
CA ALA A 597 3.11 -12.62 3.04
C ALA A 597 4.34 -13.49 3.35
N ALA A 598 4.92 -14.12 2.33
CA ALA A 598 6.11 -14.95 2.47
C ALA A 598 7.37 -14.05 2.61
N PRO A 599 8.13 -14.15 3.71
CA PRO A 599 9.30 -13.29 3.93
C PRO A 599 10.42 -13.61 2.93
N PRO A 600 11.35 -12.68 2.66
CA PRO A 600 12.54 -12.99 1.87
C PRO A 600 13.40 -14.07 2.53
N LEU A 601 13.97 -14.99 1.74
CA LEU A 601 14.99 -15.94 2.22
C LEU A 601 16.42 -15.43 2.02
N VAL A 602 16.56 -14.24 1.42
CA VAL A 602 17.80 -13.46 1.33
C VAL A 602 17.78 -12.30 2.34
N ALA A 603 18.94 -11.74 2.66
CA ALA A 603 19.09 -10.63 3.60
C ALA A 603 18.11 -9.48 3.30
N SER A 604 17.31 -9.12 4.31
CA SER A 604 16.23 -8.13 4.18
C SER A 604 16.06 -7.33 5.48
N PRO A 605 15.83 -6.01 5.41
CA PRO A 605 15.52 -5.19 6.59
C PRO A 605 14.14 -5.49 7.20
N ALA A 606 13.34 -6.37 6.60
CA ALA A 606 12.07 -6.82 7.17
C ALA A 606 12.25 -7.78 8.36
N SER A 607 13.38 -8.51 8.41
CA SER A 607 13.72 -9.39 9.55
C SER A 607 14.28 -8.54 10.70
N PRO A 608 13.79 -8.67 11.95
CA PRO A 608 14.27 -7.87 13.08
C PRO A 608 15.77 -8.06 13.36
N VAL A 609 16.27 -9.26 13.09
CA VAL A 609 17.68 -9.62 13.17
C VAL A 609 18.11 -10.41 11.93
N PRO A 610 19.39 -10.41 11.54
CA PRO A 610 19.84 -11.18 10.39
C PRO A 610 19.80 -12.69 10.65
N TRP A 611 19.42 -13.46 9.65
CA TRP A 611 19.45 -14.93 9.70
C TRP A 611 20.88 -15.45 9.63
N THR A 612 21.16 -16.50 10.40
CA THR A 612 22.42 -17.27 10.34
C THR A 612 22.15 -18.67 9.78
N GLU A 613 23.18 -19.35 9.28
CA GLU A 613 23.06 -20.74 8.79
C GLU A 613 22.50 -21.68 9.87
N GLY A 614 22.94 -21.53 11.13
CA GLY A 614 22.42 -22.28 12.27
C GLY A 614 20.94 -21.97 12.57
N ALA A 615 20.56 -20.69 12.59
CA ALA A 615 19.17 -20.30 12.84
C ALA A 615 18.21 -20.75 11.72
N LEU A 616 18.67 -20.76 10.47
CA LEU A 616 17.94 -21.34 9.33
C LEU A 616 17.79 -22.85 9.50
N PHE A 617 18.86 -23.56 9.86
CA PHE A 617 18.82 -24.99 10.11
C PHE A 617 17.84 -25.34 11.25
N ASP A 618 17.94 -24.69 12.41
CA ASP A 618 17.06 -24.92 13.56
C ASP A 618 15.59 -24.72 13.18
N TYR A 619 15.29 -23.61 12.49
CA TYR A 619 13.94 -23.30 12.03
C TYR A 619 13.40 -24.35 11.06
N LEU A 620 14.17 -24.75 10.04
CA LEU A 620 13.74 -25.74 9.05
C LEU A 620 13.74 -27.18 9.59
N ARG A 621 14.48 -27.45 10.68
CA ARG A 621 14.59 -28.78 11.30
C ARG A 621 13.54 -29.02 12.39
N THR A 622 13.08 -27.98 13.06
CA THR A 622 12.22 -28.08 14.26
C THR A 622 10.92 -27.28 14.18
N GLY A 623 10.84 -26.29 13.28
CA GLY A 623 9.77 -25.30 13.24
C GLY A 623 9.98 -24.12 14.19
N PHE A 624 11.16 -23.98 14.81
CA PHE A 624 11.49 -22.87 15.69
C PHE A 624 12.94 -22.40 15.55
N SER A 625 13.14 -21.08 15.62
CA SER A 625 14.42 -20.46 15.94
C SER A 625 14.23 -19.43 17.03
N ALA A 626 15.13 -19.41 18.02
CA ALA A 626 15.09 -18.43 19.10
C ALA A 626 15.17 -16.97 18.61
N GLN A 627 15.78 -16.75 17.44
CA GLN A 627 16.01 -15.44 16.83
C GLN A 627 14.89 -14.99 15.87
N HIS A 628 13.99 -15.89 15.44
CA HIS A 628 13.00 -15.60 14.39
C HIS A 628 11.57 -16.09 14.67
N GLY A 629 11.38 -16.92 15.69
CA GLY A 629 10.07 -17.43 16.11
C GLY A 629 9.74 -18.81 15.53
N VAL A 630 8.44 -19.11 15.46
CA VAL A 630 7.89 -20.41 14.99
C VAL A 630 7.34 -20.33 13.56
N ALA A 631 7.38 -21.46 12.87
CA ALA A 631 6.66 -21.67 11.62
C ALA A 631 5.13 -21.70 11.87
N ALA A 632 4.38 -20.98 11.04
CA ALA A 632 2.93 -20.84 11.11
C ALA A 632 2.34 -20.71 9.69
N GLY A 633 1.02 -20.89 9.58
CA GLY A 633 0.33 -20.86 8.28
C GLY A 633 0.91 -21.90 7.30
N PRO A 634 0.98 -21.58 5.99
CA PRO A 634 1.49 -22.50 4.96
C PRO A 634 2.91 -23.03 5.21
N MET A 635 3.74 -22.34 5.99
CA MET A 635 5.10 -22.79 6.29
C MET A 635 5.16 -23.90 7.36
N ALA A 636 4.13 -24.04 8.20
CA ALA A 636 4.10 -25.08 9.23
C ALA A 636 4.15 -26.52 8.65
N PRO A 637 3.28 -26.92 7.69
CA PRO A 637 3.36 -28.25 7.08
C PRO A 637 4.64 -28.47 6.26
N VAL A 638 5.16 -27.42 5.60
CA VAL A 638 6.45 -27.48 4.88
C VAL A 638 7.58 -27.86 5.85
N VAL A 639 7.66 -27.20 7.00
CA VAL A 639 8.68 -27.54 8.01
C VAL A 639 8.44 -28.91 8.63
N ALA A 640 7.20 -29.35 8.81
CA ALA A 640 6.91 -30.72 9.25
C ALA A 640 7.46 -31.76 8.24
N GLY A 641 7.35 -31.50 6.94
CA GLY A 641 7.96 -32.29 5.87
C GLY A 641 9.49 -32.30 5.93
N LEU A 642 10.11 -31.12 6.01
CA LEU A 642 11.57 -30.96 6.10
C LEU A 642 12.16 -31.60 7.38
N ALA A 643 11.46 -31.52 8.51
CA ALA A 643 11.86 -32.13 9.78
C ALA A 643 11.89 -33.67 9.75
N ALA A 644 11.30 -34.30 8.73
CA ALA A 644 11.30 -35.74 8.51
C ALA A 644 12.30 -36.19 7.39
N LEU A 645 13.10 -35.26 6.86
CA LEU A 645 14.20 -35.53 5.93
C LEU A 645 15.52 -35.86 6.66
N PRO A 646 16.53 -36.42 5.96
CA PRO A 646 17.88 -36.54 6.51
C PRO A 646 18.44 -35.17 6.92
N GLU A 647 19.10 -35.11 8.08
CA GLU A 647 19.62 -33.86 8.63
C GLU A 647 20.55 -33.12 7.65
N SER A 648 21.37 -33.87 6.91
CA SER A 648 22.28 -33.35 5.88
C SER A 648 21.56 -32.58 4.76
N ASP A 649 20.32 -32.91 4.45
CA ASP A 649 19.54 -32.21 3.43
C ASP A 649 19.01 -30.87 3.96
N VAL A 650 18.56 -30.83 5.22
CA VAL A 650 18.16 -29.58 5.89
C VAL A 650 19.37 -28.66 6.10
N GLN A 651 20.53 -29.21 6.48
CA GLN A 651 21.81 -28.50 6.53
C GLN A 651 22.19 -27.94 5.15
N ALA A 652 22.07 -28.74 4.09
CA ALA A 652 22.37 -28.28 2.73
C ALA A 652 21.46 -27.12 2.29
N ILE A 653 20.15 -27.20 2.57
CA ILE A 653 19.19 -26.10 2.32
C ILE A 653 19.62 -24.83 3.08
N ALA A 654 19.85 -24.94 4.40
CA ALA A 654 20.27 -23.82 5.23
C ALA A 654 21.58 -23.17 4.74
N HIS A 655 22.57 -23.99 4.38
CA HIS A 655 23.84 -23.54 3.81
C HIS A 655 23.67 -22.80 2.48
N TYR A 656 22.83 -23.33 1.58
CA TYR A 656 22.56 -22.66 0.32
C TYR A 656 21.88 -21.30 0.53
N LEU A 657 20.82 -21.25 1.34
CA LEU A 657 20.10 -20.00 1.64
C LEU A 657 21.00 -18.96 2.33
N ALA A 658 21.79 -19.38 3.32
CA ALA A 658 22.77 -18.51 3.98
C ALA A 658 23.78 -17.92 3.00
N SER A 659 24.23 -18.70 2.01
CA SER A 659 25.19 -18.25 0.98
C SER A 659 24.66 -17.18 0.01
N LEU A 660 23.34 -16.94 -0.02
CA LEU A 660 22.71 -15.87 -0.81
C LEU A 660 22.78 -14.50 -0.12
N SER A 661 23.25 -14.47 1.14
CA SER A 661 23.34 -13.28 1.99
C SER A 661 24.79 -12.98 2.37
N PRO A 662 25.14 -11.74 2.76
CA PRO A 662 26.41 -11.45 3.42
C PRO A 662 26.55 -12.33 4.68
N PRO A 663 27.72 -12.93 4.95
CA PRO A 663 27.93 -13.74 6.14
C PRO A 663 27.64 -12.96 7.44
N VAL A 664 26.93 -13.61 8.36
CA VAL A 664 26.52 -13.03 9.65
C VAL A 664 27.20 -13.83 10.77
N ASP A 665 27.89 -13.12 11.66
CA ASP A 665 28.43 -13.73 12.88
C ASP A 665 27.30 -14.06 13.88
N ALA A 666 27.34 -15.27 14.44
CA ALA A 666 26.27 -15.77 15.31
C ALA A 666 26.21 -15.05 16.67
N ALA A 667 27.32 -14.58 17.21
CA ALA A 667 27.33 -13.80 18.45
C ALA A 667 26.76 -12.40 18.21
N VAL A 668 27.10 -11.77 17.06
CA VAL A 668 26.51 -10.49 16.65
C VAL A 668 24.99 -10.61 16.44
N ALA A 669 24.51 -11.69 15.81
CA ALA A 669 23.08 -11.94 15.65
C ALA A 669 22.36 -12.15 17.00
N ALA A 670 22.96 -12.90 17.94
CA ALA A 670 22.40 -13.14 19.26
C ALA A 670 22.37 -11.88 20.15
N ASP A 671 23.40 -11.03 20.07
CA ASP A 671 23.48 -9.73 20.73
C ASP A 671 22.45 -8.73 20.15
N ALA A 672 22.29 -8.70 18.82
CA ALA A 672 21.21 -7.95 18.18
C ALA A 672 19.82 -8.43 18.62
N ALA A 673 19.61 -9.75 18.71
CA ALA A 673 18.36 -10.34 19.20
C ALA A 673 18.09 -9.97 20.67
N THR A 674 19.13 -9.97 21.51
CA THR A 674 19.02 -9.57 22.92
C THR A 674 18.66 -8.09 23.07
N ARG A 675 19.18 -7.20 22.21
CA ARG A 675 18.75 -5.79 22.18
C ARG A 675 17.29 -5.65 21.73
N GLN A 676 16.93 -6.28 20.61
CA GLN A 676 15.60 -6.18 20.02
C GLN A 676 14.50 -6.76 20.93
N ALA A 677 14.80 -7.84 21.66
CA ALA A 677 13.85 -8.49 22.56
C ALA A 677 13.45 -7.66 23.79
N ARG A 678 14.26 -6.67 24.22
CA ARG A 678 13.95 -5.80 25.38
C ARG A 678 12.80 -4.82 25.11
N GLY A 679 12.47 -4.60 23.83
CA GLY A 679 11.28 -3.88 23.39
C GLY A 679 11.28 -2.36 23.66
N ALA A 680 10.15 -1.74 23.32
CA ALA A 680 9.89 -0.30 23.45
C ALA A 680 9.86 0.25 24.89
N GLU A 681 10.07 1.56 25.03
CA GLU A 681 9.81 2.31 26.27
C GLU A 681 8.30 2.43 26.54
N SER A 682 7.92 2.61 27.81
CA SER A 682 6.51 2.74 28.23
C SER A 682 5.78 3.88 27.52
N VAL A 683 6.48 4.98 27.21
CA VAL A 683 5.97 6.15 26.47
C VAL A 683 5.40 5.76 25.10
N ALA A 684 6.01 4.79 24.41
CA ALA A 684 5.57 4.33 23.09
C ALA A 684 4.26 3.52 23.11
N THR A 685 3.76 3.16 24.31
CA THR A 685 2.50 2.40 24.48
C THR A 685 1.35 3.22 25.08
N LEU A 686 1.56 4.51 25.31
CA LEU A 686 0.52 5.43 25.79
C LEU A 686 -0.60 5.57 24.76
N GLY A 687 -1.85 5.43 25.18
CA GLY A 687 -3.04 5.43 24.30
C GLY A 687 -3.41 4.05 23.75
N LEU A 688 -2.68 2.99 24.12
CA LEU A 688 -2.94 1.60 23.72
C LEU A 688 -3.38 0.71 24.90
N GLU A 689 -3.98 1.29 25.94
CA GLU A 689 -4.30 0.61 27.21
C GLU A 689 -5.32 -0.52 27.04
N ASN A 690 -6.21 -0.44 26.04
CA ASN A 690 -7.12 -1.55 25.69
C ASN A 690 -6.35 -2.75 25.14
N GLY A 691 -5.48 -2.52 24.15
CA GLY A 691 -4.62 -3.53 23.56
C GLY A 691 -3.67 -4.15 24.59
N ARG A 692 -3.11 -3.33 25.48
CA ARG A 692 -2.30 -3.81 26.63
C ARG A 692 -3.11 -4.72 27.54
N ARG A 693 -4.31 -4.32 27.97
CA ARG A 693 -5.17 -5.16 28.84
C ARG A 693 -5.56 -6.47 28.17
N ALA A 694 -5.86 -6.47 26.87
CA ALA A 694 -6.12 -7.68 26.11
C ALA A 694 -4.88 -8.60 26.07
N PHE A 695 -3.70 -8.03 25.79
CA PHE A 695 -2.43 -8.78 25.79
C PHE A 695 -2.08 -9.34 27.17
N ASP A 696 -2.20 -8.55 28.24
CA ASP A 696 -1.89 -8.97 29.61
C ASP A 696 -2.81 -10.12 30.07
N ALA A 697 -4.08 -10.10 29.67
CA ALA A 697 -5.06 -11.13 30.00
C ALA A 697 -4.94 -12.41 29.15
N ALA A 698 -4.64 -12.29 27.85
CA ALA A 698 -4.74 -13.39 26.89
C ALA A 698 -3.39 -13.94 26.40
N CYS A 699 -2.34 -13.11 26.36
CA CYS A 699 -1.09 -13.41 25.66
C CYS A 699 0.13 -13.48 26.60
N ALA A 700 0.19 -12.62 27.63
CA ALA A 700 1.41 -12.40 28.42
C ALA A 700 1.92 -13.65 29.17
N VAL A 701 1.04 -14.56 29.59
CA VAL A 701 1.42 -15.84 30.23
C VAL A 701 2.35 -16.67 29.32
N CYS A 702 2.18 -16.56 28.01
CA CYS A 702 3.02 -17.22 27.00
C CYS A 702 4.09 -16.29 26.42
N HIS A 703 3.76 -15.02 26.14
CA HIS A 703 4.63 -14.10 25.38
C HIS A 703 5.30 -13.01 26.24
N ALA A 704 5.43 -13.23 27.55
CA ALA A 704 6.26 -12.39 28.41
C ALA A 704 7.73 -12.32 27.92
N GLU A 705 8.42 -11.24 28.28
CA GLU A 705 9.83 -10.97 27.92
C GLU A 705 10.81 -12.06 28.36
N SER A 706 10.45 -12.86 29.38
CA SER A 706 11.22 -14.03 29.83
C SER A 706 11.01 -15.29 28.99
N GLY A 707 10.19 -15.25 27.94
CA GLY A 707 9.72 -16.44 27.22
C GLY A 707 8.60 -17.21 27.94
N GLY A 708 7.75 -16.51 28.72
CA GLY A 708 6.56 -17.09 29.35
C GLY A 708 6.82 -18.29 30.28
N VAL A 709 5.81 -19.13 30.49
CA VAL A 709 5.92 -20.40 31.23
C VAL A 709 6.23 -21.58 30.29
N GLY A 710 7.44 -22.13 30.38
CA GLY A 710 7.99 -23.13 29.45
C GLY A 710 7.35 -24.53 29.46
N HIS A 711 6.26 -24.77 30.18
CA HIS A 711 5.59 -26.08 30.24
C HIS A 711 4.63 -26.36 29.07
N PHE A 712 4.42 -25.40 28.18
CA PHE A 712 3.44 -25.48 27.08
C PHE A 712 4.07 -25.40 25.68
N GLY A 713 5.34 -25.80 25.54
CA GLY A 713 6.12 -25.73 24.30
C GLY A 713 6.99 -24.47 24.20
N VAL A 714 7.51 -24.17 23.00
CA VAL A 714 8.39 -23.01 22.78
C VAL A 714 7.64 -21.69 22.92
N ARG A 715 8.34 -20.63 23.34
CA ARG A 715 7.74 -19.31 23.54
C ARG A 715 8.55 -18.24 22.80
N PRO A 716 8.16 -17.93 21.54
CA PRO A 716 8.88 -16.97 20.73
C PRO A 716 8.77 -15.57 21.33
N LEU A 717 9.90 -14.86 21.38
CA LEU A 717 9.95 -13.47 21.77
C LEU A 717 9.32 -12.63 20.66
N MET A 718 8.23 -11.91 20.96
CA MET A 718 7.44 -11.20 19.96
C MET A 718 8.24 -10.15 19.18
N GLY A 719 9.22 -9.50 19.80
CA GLY A 719 10.09 -8.53 19.13
C GLY A 719 11.03 -9.12 18.07
N LEU A 720 11.18 -10.44 18.05
CA LEU A 720 11.99 -11.19 17.09
C LEU A 720 11.16 -11.87 15.99
N ASN A 721 9.83 -11.90 16.13
CA ASN A 721 8.96 -12.49 15.12
C ASN A 721 8.78 -11.52 13.94
N THR A 722 9.16 -11.98 12.74
CA THR A 722 9.06 -11.18 11.50
C THR A 722 7.64 -10.70 11.19
N SER A 723 6.61 -11.42 11.62
CA SER A 723 5.20 -11.00 11.47
C SER A 723 4.86 -9.74 12.27
N VAL A 724 5.62 -9.45 13.33
CA VAL A 724 5.45 -8.23 14.14
C VAL A 724 6.23 -7.04 13.55
N SER A 725 7.31 -7.28 12.80
CA SER A 725 8.10 -6.23 12.11
C SER A 725 7.66 -5.95 10.67
N GLN A 726 6.89 -6.83 10.03
CA GLN A 726 6.42 -6.69 8.64
C GLN A 726 5.68 -5.35 8.36
N ALA A 727 5.67 -4.94 7.09
CA ALA A 727 5.04 -3.70 6.64
C ALA A 727 3.50 -3.75 6.68
N THR A 728 2.92 -4.94 6.51
CA THR A 728 1.48 -5.21 6.61
C THR A 728 1.16 -6.00 7.89
N PRO A 729 -0.03 -5.83 8.49
CA PRO A 729 -0.43 -6.53 9.71
C PRO A 729 -0.92 -7.96 9.45
N ASP A 730 -1.13 -8.35 8.18
CA ASP A 730 -1.92 -9.52 7.78
C ASP A 730 -1.43 -10.84 8.42
N ASN A 731 -0.13 -11.13 8.41
CA ASN A 731 0.40 -12.36 9.01
C ASN A 731 0.17 -12.41 10.53
N LEU A 732 0.39 -11.31 11.26
CA LEU A 732 0.11 -11.26 12.70
C LEU A 732 -1.39 -11.41 12.98
N LEU A 733 -2.23 -10.70 12.23
CA LEU A 733 -3.68 -10.78 12.40
C LEU A 733 -4.20 -12.19 12.09
N ARG A 734 -3.69 -12.88 11.06
CA ARG A 734 -4.03 -14.29 10.79
C ARG A 734 -3.68 -15.20 11.98
N VAL A 735 -2.49 -15.07 12.55
CA VAL A 735 -2.09 -15.83 13.74
C VAL A 735 -2.95 -15.48 14.97
N LEU A 736 -3.34 -14.21 15.15
CA LEU A 736 -4.24 -13.81 16.24
C LEU A 736 -5.67 -14.33 16.03
N HIS A 737 -6.18 -14.37 14.81
CA HIS A 737 -7.53 -14.89 14.49
C HIS A 737 -7.58 -16.42 14.63
N HIS A 738 -6.67 -17.13 13.98
CA HIS A 738 -6.75 -18.58 13.76
C HIS A 738 -5.84 -19.41 14.69
N GLY A 739 -4.89 -18.79 15.39
CA GLY A 739 -3.95 -19.51 16.25
C GLY A 739 -2.85 -20.25 15.48
N ILE A 740 -2.26 -21.23 16.16
CA ILE A 740 -1.34 -22.23 15.62
C ILE A 740 -1.77 -23.57 16.20
N ASP A 741 -2.85 -24.10 15.63
CA ASP A 741 -3.52 -25.32 16.11
C ASP A 741 -2.79 -26.60 15.67
N GLN A 742 -2.10 -26.54 14.53
CA GLN A 742 -1.27 -27.60 13.97
C GLN A 742 0.17 -27.08 13.82
N PRO A 743 0.98 -27.09 14.90
CA PRO A 743 2.39 -26.70 14.83
C PRO A 743 3.19 -27.66 13.94
N ALA A 744 4.30 -27.17 13.37
CA ALA A 744 5.18 -27.98 12.52
C ALA A 744 5.78 -29.21 13.23
N THR A 745 5.96 -29.14 14.56
CA THR A 745 6.30 -30.29 15.41
C THR A 745 5.60 -30.19 16.76
N ASP A 746 5.25 -31.32 17.38
CA ASP A 746 4.52 -31.38 18.66
C ASP A 746 5.22 -30.59 19.79
N GLY A 747 6.56 -30.54 19.77
CA GLY A 747 7.37 -29.86 20.77
C GLY A 747 7.24 -28.33 20.79
N LEU A 748 6.67 -27.73 19.73
CA LEU A 748 6.40 -26.29 19.70
C LEU A 748 5.25 -25.89 20.63
N GLY A 749 4.33 -26.81 20.89
CA GLY A 749 3.07 -26.53 21.59
C GLY A 749 2.08 -25.74 20.75
N TYR A 750 0.94 -25.44 21.38
CA TYR A 750 -0.25 -24.85 20.75
C TYR A 750 -0.37 -23.35 21.07
N MET A 751 -0.86 -22.56 20.13
CA MET A 751 -1.29 -21.17 20.34
C MET A 751 -2.78 -21.03 19.99
N PRO A 752 -3.66 -20.58 20.90
CA PRO A 752 -5.08 -20.39 20.59
C PRO A 752 -5.32 -19.28 19.57
N GLY A 753 -6.28 -19.50 18.69
CA GLY A 753 -6.95 -18.43 17.93
C GLY A 753 -7.92 -17.64 18.82
N PHE A 754 -7.99 -16.33 18.60
CA PHE A 754 -8.87 -15.40 19.31
C PHE A 754 -9.98 -14.82 18.42
N GLY A 755 -10.13 -15.28 17.18
CA GLY A 755 -11.13 -14.79 16.23
C GLY A 755 -12.54 -14.73 16.80
N ASP A 756 -12.98 -15.80 17.48
CA ASP A 756 -14.32 -15.86 18.09
C ASP A 756 -14.42 -15.11 19.44
N ALA A 757 -13.29 -14.74 20.04
CA ALA A 757 -13.23 -14.09 21.35
C ALA A 757 -13.15 -12.55 21.27
N PHE A 758 -12.63 -12.01 20.17
CA PHE A 758 -12.44 -10.57 19.98
C PHE A 758 -13.09 -10.06 18.69
N ASP A 759 -13.80 -8.93 18.80
CA ASP A 759 -14.28 -8.16 17.64
C ASP A 759 -13.12 -7.52 16.86
N ASP A 760 -13.39 -7.00 15.66
CA ASP A 760 -12.36 -6.44 14.79
C ASP A 760 -11.70 -5.16 15.33
N ARG A 761 -12.35 -4.45 16.25
CA ARG A 761 -11.77 -3.30 16.96
C ARG A 761 -10.85 -3.77 18.08
N GLN A 762 -11.22 -4.78 18.86
CA GLN A 762 -10.39 -5.40 19.88
C GLN A 762 -9.13 -6.05 19.28
N MET A 763 -9.27 -6.74 18.14
CA MET A 763 -8.14 -7.24 17.36
C MET A 763 -7.21 -6.12 16.88
N ALA A 764 -7.77 -5.00 16.42
CA ALA A 764 -6.98 -3.84 16.02
C ALA A 764 -6.22 -3.21 17.20
N GLU A 765 -6.86 -3.03 18.35
CA GLU A 765 -6.24 -2.52 19.57
C GLU A 765 -5.09 -3.43 20.05
N LEU A 766 -5.30 -4.75 20.04
CA LEU A 766 -4.30 -5.75 20.40
C LEU A 766 -3.10 -5.75 19.44
N ALA A 767 -3.35 -5.77 18.12
CA ALA A 767 -2.30 -5.74 17.11
C ALA A 767 -1.49 -4.43 17.13
N ALA A 768 -2.15 -3.29 17.37
CA ALA A 768 -1.49 -1.99 17.54
C ALA A 768 -0.57 -1.99 18.78
N TYR A 769 -1.03 -2.52 19.91
CA TYR A 769 -0.21 -2.66 21.11
C TYR A 769 1.00 -3.57 20.88
N ILE A 770 0.81 -4.75 20.28
CA ILE A 770 1.90 -5.69 19.98
C ILE A 770 2.95 -5.01 19.08
N ARG A 771 2.52 -4.33 18.01
CA ARG A 771 3.39 -3.58 17.10
C ARG A 771 4.21 -2.52 17.85
N ALA A 772 3.56 -1.68 18.64
CA ALA A 772 4.21 -0.60 19.38
C ALA A 772 5.18 -1.11 20.46
N ARG A 773 4.79 -2.15 21.23
CA ARG A 773 5.60 -2.74 22.31
C ARG A 773 6.84 -3.45 21.77
N TYR A 774 6.71 -4.21 20.68
CA TYR A 774 7.70 -5.20 20.25
C TYR A 774 8.42 -4.86 18.94
N ALA A 775 7.92 -3.94 18.13
CA ALA A 775 8.62 -3.40 16.96
C ALA A 775 8.57 -1.86 16.90
N PRO A 776 9.02 -1.13 17.95
CA PRO A 776 8.91 0.33 18.04
C PRO A 776 9.64 1.12 16.95
N GLY A 777 10.70 0.54 16.37
CA GLY A 777 11.41 1.15 15.24
C GLY A 777 10.66 1.09 13.91
N GLN A 778 9.48 0.47 13.87
CA GLN A 778 8.68 0.29 12.66
C GLN A 778 7.40 1.17 12.70
N PRO A 779 6.93 1.70 11.57
CA PRO A 779 5.70 2.50 11.53
C PRO A 779 4.48 1.73 12.06
N ALA A 780 3.58 2.45 12.73
CA ALA A 780 2.27 1.91 13.12
C ALA A 780 1.46 1.49 11.88
N TRP A 781 0.80 0.33 11.96
CA TRP A 781 -0.08 -0.13 10.88
C TRP A 781 -1.38 0.69 10.85
N ARG A 782 -1.89 0.93 9.64
CA ARG A 782 -3.14 1.65 9.38
C ARG A 782 -4.27 0.66 9.11
N ASN A 783 -5.52 1.10 9.31
CA ASN A 783 -6.75 0.37 8.97
C ASN A 783 -6.83 -1.06 9.56
N LEU A 784 -6.30 -1.26 10.77
CA LEU A 784 -6.21 -2.58 11.41
C LEU A 784 -7.57 -3.29 11.57
N ALA A 785 -8.65 -2.55 11.87
CA ALA A 785 -10.00 -3.13 11.99
C ALA A 785 -10.54 -3.61 10.64
N GLU A 786 -10.25 -2.90 9.54
CA GLU A 786 -10.61 -3.32 8.18
C GLU A 786 -9.80 -4.54 7.73
N ALA A 787 -8.52 -4.61 8.11
CA ALA A 787 -7.68 -5.77 7.89
C ALA A 787 -8.17 -7.00 8.68
N SER A 788 -8.56 -6.81 9.95
CA SER A 788 -9.17 -7.84 10.80
C SER A 788 -10.47 -8.37 10.18
N ALA A 789 -11.38 -7.47 9.79
CA ALA A 789 -12.65 -7.83 9.13
C ALA A 789 -12.43 -8.59 7.81
N ARG A 790 -11.43 -8.20 7.00
CA ARG A 790 -11.05 -8.92 5.77
C ARG A 790 -10.58 -10.34 6.07
N ILE A 791 -9.71 -10.52 7.07
CA ILE A 791 -9.17 -11.85 7.45
C ILE A 791 -10.28 -12.75 7.98
N ARG A 792 -11.15 -12.21 8.85
CA ARG A 792 -12.35 -12.90 9.35
C ARG A 792 -13.28 -13.39 8.23
N GLN A 793 -13.43 -12.60 7.15
CA GLN A 793 -14.26 -12.95 6.00
C GLN A 793 -13.59 -13.95 5.03
N ALA A 794 -12.25 -14.03 5.01
CA ALA A 794 -11.52 -14.95 4.14
C ALA A 794 -11.63 -16.42 4.59
N GLY A 795 -11.91 -16.66 5.87
CA GLY A 795 -11.87 -17.99 6.48
C GLY A 795 -10.44 -18.40 6.86
N ALA A 796 -10.33 -19.52 7.59
CA ALA A 796 -9.04 -20.15 7.85
C ALA A 796 -8.56 -20.89 6.58
N HIS A 797 -7.32 -20.63 6.19
CA HIS A 797 -6.55 -21.39 5.21
C HIS A 797 -5.40 -22.06 5.94
#